data_AF-A0A255QSL0-F1
#
_entry.id   AF-A0A255QSL0-F1
#
_cell.length_a   1.000
_cell.length_b   1.000
_cell.length_c   1.000
_cell.angle_alpha   90.00
_cell.angle_beta   90.00
_cell.angle_gamma   90.00
#
_symmetry.space_group_name_H-M   'P 1'
#
loop_
_entity.id
_entity.type
_entity.pdbx_description
1 polymer ?
#
loop_
_entity_poly.entity_id
_entity_poly.type
_entity_poly.pdbx_seq_one_letter_code
_entity_poly.pdbx_strand_id
1 'polypeptide(L)'
;MDISLPENLQQRLRWVQAPSDCCGGPGQFVLYWMHNALRAHENPALDTAICFARQNGLPLLVYHGLSEQYPYASDRHHAFMLQGHRDVQRELDDRGIVAAFHLQRHGQRGPYLRNLARSAAVLVTEEMPVQPILGWMERLSATCKTPIASVDCSCLAPVPQFDHAWTRAFEFRDAVKSVHDQALQQPYVEQPVDVAMCDLEFLQQEFQLHPLSLQDADLASLIGQCRIDHSVAPVADTPGGSKAGYARWEAFKASGLADYELTRNDPLNPSGSSRMSAYLHYGMVSPFRIAREAAEFGATKYLDELLTWRELAFHFCFHHTDLIDSLDAVPDWACKTLYEHESDKRSSDCSWETLARAKADHPLWNAAQRSLIKHGELHNNIRMTWGKAFLSWTGSPDRALQLTLDLNHRYALDGRNPSSYGGVLWCFGQFDRPFKPEQPIYGTVRTRELSTHAERLDVKHFGAKVDRPIAATLPKVAVVGAGMAGLSVARVLQDHGIDVTVFEQAEQVGGRIATYHAMSVTDSNNGSHASYQFDHGAQYFTACGPTFCRHVNSWIHDGIVQPWLGKVVSLCGQGTVLDRHCDKPRYVGVPSMDAITEHLAADLDVRLGHRVEQLVSDAERWRLSVSDGTHAATFESEPFDLVLCNCPPRAAMKLVDGLTSLAEKVRKAVMRPCWALMVADSTLRDMVYDAAFVKGGPIAWVASDGAKPGRPHSGRWIAHASADWSLRHSHTPKDEVMKTLLDAFASVIDRPLKDVEFADAVYWSDSEAIEPLDVDSLFDFTTGIGVCGDWCSGRRLESAFTSGVALAGSILRRYTIDRPAARAGRASQPRLFV
;
A
#
# COMPACT_ATOMS: atom_id res chain seq x y z
N MET A 1 37.22 35.58 4.63
CA MET A 1 35.91 35.43 3.97
C MET A 1 34.87 35.80 4.98
N ASP A 2 33.84 36.55 4.56
CA ASP A 2 32.67 36.75 5.41
C ASP A 2 32.09 35.36 5.72
N ILE A 3 32.04 35.02 7.01
CA ILE A 3 31.54 33.73 7.48
C ILE A 3 30.04 33.77 7.71
N SER A 4 29.37 34.92 7.55
CA SER A 4 27.92 35.00 7.71
C SER A 4 27.17 34.20 6.63
N LEU A 5 25.95 33.78 6.96
CA LEU A 5 25.08 33.09 6.00
C LEU A 5 24.60 34.12 4.95
N PRO A 6 24.69 33.83 3.64
CA PRO A 6 24.14 34.70 2.60
C PRO A 6 22.67 35.05 2.86
N GLU A 7 22.28 36.29 2.57
CA GLU A 7 20.93 36.81 2.87
C GLU A 7 19.81 35.92 2.29
N ASN A 8 19.98 35.46 1.04
CA ASN A 8 19.03 34.57 0.37
C ASN A 8 18.84 33.21 1.06
N LEU A 9 19.86 32.72 1.77
CA LEU A 9 19.77 31.50 2.60
C LEU A 9 19.21 31.83 3.99
N GLN A 10 19.60 32.96 4.57
CA GLN A 10 19.11 33.42 5.88
C GLN A 10 17.60 33.58 5.89
N GLN A 11 17.04 34.17 4.84
CA GLN A 11 15.60 34.36 4.73
C GLN A 11 14.80 33.04 4.56
N ARG A 12 15.46 31.91 4.25
CA ARG A 12 14.84 30.59 4.10
C ARG A 12 14.93 29.74 5.36
N LEU A 13 15.77 30.16 6.30
CA LEU A 13 16.13 29.38 7.48
C LEU A 13 15.16 29.66 8.63
N ARG A 14 14.72 28.60 9.29
CA ARG A 14 14.04 28.61 10.58
C ARG A 14 14.76 27.71 11.56
N TRP A 15 15.06 28.21 12.76
CA TRP A 15 15.52 27.36 13.84
C TRP A 15 14.36 26.58 14.45
N VAL A 16 14.36 25.26 14.28
CA VAL A 16 13.45 24.35 15.01
C VAL A 16 13.95 24.16 16.44
N GLN A 17 15.27 24.15 16.62
CA GLN A 17 15.93 24.21 17.92
C GLN A 17 17.09 25.19 17.81
N ALA A 18 17.00 26.32 18.51
CA ALA A 18 17.99 27.39 18.41
C ALA A 18 19.30 27.03 19.15
N PRO A 19 20.46 27.52 18.70
CA PRO A 19 21.73 27.29 19.38
C PRO A 19 21.73 27.74 20.85
N SER A 20 21.00 28.81 21.19
CA SER A 20 20.85 29.31 22.57
C SER A 20 20.17 28.33 23.52
N ASP A 21 19.35 27.44 22.98
CA ASP A 21 18.51 26.51 23.75
C ASP A 21 19.14 25.11 23.85
N CYS A 22 20.34 24.97 23.27
CA CYS A 22 21.09 23.74 23.19
C CYS A 22 22.18 23.69 24.26
N CYS A 23 22.38 22.52 24.86
CA CYS A 23 23.44 22.26 25.84
C CYS A 23 24.21 21.01 25.41
N GLY A 24 25.49 21.18 25.03
CA GLY A 24 26.37 20.11 24.54
C GLY A 24 27.79 20.61 24.30
N GLY A 25 28.77 19.69 24.35
CA GLY A 25 30.15 19.95 23.93
C GLY A 25 30.27 20.11 22.39
N PRO A 26 31.47 20.35 21.84
CA PRO A 26 31.62 20.51 20.39
C PRO A 26 31.18 19.23 19.66
N GLY A 27 30.24 19.37 18.72
CA GLY A 27 29.85 18.27 17.84
C GLY A 27 30.99 17.90 16.88
N GLN A 28 30.90 16.73 16.26
CA GLN A 28 31.97 16.17 15.43
C GLN A 28 31.92 16.62 13.96
N PHE A 29 30.73 17.01 13.48
CA PHE A 29 30.46 17.37 12.08
C PHE A 29 29.19 18.22 11.97
N VAL A 30 28.99 18.87 10.81
CA VAL A 30 27.69 19.41 10.42
C VAL A 30 26.95 18.35 9.62
N LEU A 31 25.70 18.09 10.01
CA LEU A 31 24.86 17.08 9.41
C LEU A 31 23.81 17.74 8.52
N TYR A 32 23.75 17.37 7.24
CA TYR A 32 22.61 17.64 6.40
C TYR A 32 21.75 16.39 6.27
N TRP A 33 20.53 16.43 6.81
CA TRP A 33 19.52 15.41 6.57
C TRP A 33 18.66 15.79 5.34
N MET A 34 18.87 15.08 4.24
CA MET A 34 18.12 15.26 2.99
C MET A 34 16.94 14.26 2.92
N HIS A 35 15.74 14.75 2.60
CA HIS A 35 14.52 13.93 2.48
C HIS A 35 13.53 14.38 1.39
N ASN A 36 13.32 15.69 1.17
CA ASN A 36 12.35 16.24 0.21
C ASN A 36 12.97 17.07 -0.92
N ALA A 37 14.24 17.48 -0.82
CA ALA A 37 14.97 18.16 -1.90
C ALA A 37 16.03 17.21 -2.46
N LEU A 38 15.56 16.13 -3.11
CA LEU A 38 16.41 15.08 -3.69
C LEU A 38 17.16 15.54 -4.93
N ARG A 39 18.07 16.49 -4.77
CA ARG A 39 18.96 17.05 -5.79
C ARG A 39 20.20 17.66 -5.14
N ALA A 40 21.33 17.64 -5.84
CA ALA A 40 22.53 18.33 -5.39
C ALA A 40 22.64 19.76 -5.93
N HIS A 41 21.85 20.16 -6.93
CA HIS A 41 21.87 21.50 -7.50
C HIS A 41 20.69 22.36 -7.02
N GLU A 42 20.90 23.67 -6.95
CA GLU A 42 19.91 24.64 -6.46
C GLU A 42 19.18 24.16 -5.19
N ASN A 43 19.97 23.75 -4.20
CA ASN A 43 19.52 23.17 -2.95
C ASN A 43 19.93 24.07 -1.75
N PRO A 44 19.02 24.94 -1.27
CA PRO A 44 19.30 25.85 -0.17
C PRO A 44 19.73 25.17 1.13
N ALA A 45 19.22 23.97 1.44
CA ALA A 45 19.58 23.23 2.65
C ALA A 45 21.02 22.72 2.57
N LEU A 46 21.43 22.18 1.42
CA LEU A 46 22.80 21.77 1.17
C LEU A 46 23.77 22.96 1.27
N ASP A 47 23.45 24.07 0.62
CA ASP A 47 24.26 25.28 0.65
C ASP A 47 24.38 25.87 2.07
N THR A 48 23.28 25.83 2.84
CA THR A 48 23.27 26.23 4.26
C THR A 48 24.20 25.33 5.09
N ALA A 49 24.16 24.01 4.87
CA ALA A 49 25.01 23.06 5.57
C ALA A 49 26.51 23.26 5.25
N ILE A 50 26.84 23.59 4.00
CA ILE A 50 28.21 23.97 3.60
C ILE A 50 28.65 25.23 4.35
N CYS A 51 27.81 26.27 4.40
CA CYS A 51 28.11 27.50 5.14
C CYS A 51 28.32 27.23 6.64
N PHE A 52 27.48 26.41 7.26
CA PHE A 52 27.65 26.03 8.67
C PHE A 52 28.89 25.19 8.92
N ALA A 53 29.23 24.26 8.03
CA ALA A 53 30.49 23.50 8.12
C ALA A 53 31.69 24.45 8.08
N ARG A 54 31.68 25.43 7.17
CA ARG A 54 32.72 26.46 7.03
C ARG A 54 32.82 27.33 8.29
N GLN A 55 31.70 27.81 8.82
CA GLN A 55 31.63 28.63 10.02
C GLN A 55 32.19 27.92 11.26
N ASN A 56 31.92 26.61 11.38
CA ASN A 56 32.34 25.82 12.54
C ASN A 56 33.73 25.20 12.35
N GLY A 57 34.32 25.24 11.15
CA GLY A 57 35.56 24.54 10.83
C GLY A 57 35.43 23.02 10.98
N LEU A 58 34.24 22.48 10.73
CA LEU A 58 33.90 21.07 10.90
C LEU A 58 33.64 20.39 9.55
N PRO A 59 33.83 19.07 9.45
CA PRO A 59 33.46 18.33 8.24
C PRO A 59 31.94 18.31 8.03
N LEU A 60 31.53 18.23 6.77
CA LEU A 60 30.14 18.04 6.36
C LEU A 60 29.83 16.55 6.16
N LEU A 61 28.67 16.13 6.64
CA LEU A 61 28.07 14.84 6.34
C LEU A 61 26.68 15.05 5.72
N VAL A 62 26.48 14.57 4.49
CA VAL A 62 25.14 14.45 3.91
C VAL A 62 24.58 13.07 4.22
N TYR A 63 23.46 13.02 4.93
CA TYR A 63 22.73 11.79 5.22
C TYR A 63 21.36 11.85 4.55
N HIS A 64 21.05 10.82 3.76
CA HIS A 64 19.74 10.66 3.14
C HIS A 64 19.22 9.26 3.43
N GLY A 65 18.09 9.20 4.14
CA GLY A 65 17.52 7.98 4.67
C GLY A 65 16.11 7.73 4.13
N LEU A 66 15.85 6.54 3.61
CA LEU A 66 14.52 6.09 3.20
C LEU A 66 13.99 5.06 4.22
N SER A 67 12.95 5.46 4.96
CA SER A 67 12.28 4.60 5.95
C SER A 67 11.18 3.76 5.32
N GLU A 68 10.88 2.60 5.91
CA GLU A 68 9.69 1.79 5.60
C GLU A 68 8.43 2.23 6.40
N GLN A 69 8.56 3.22 7.30
CA GLN A 69 7.55 3.55 8.32
C GLN A 69 6.72 4.80 8.01
N TYR A 70 6.87 5.40 6.83
CA TYR A 70 6.04 6.54 6.46
C TYR A 70 4.64 6.10 5.99
N PRO A 71 3.59 6.91 6.23
CA PRO A 71 2.24 6.60 5.76
C PRO A 71 2.22 6.31 4.26
N TYR A 72 1.52 5.23 3.89
CA TYR A 72 1.35 4.81 2.50
C TYR A 72 2.64 4.36 1.80
N ALA A 73 3.67 3.95 2.55
CA ALA A 73 4.86 3.33 1.98
C ALA A 73 4.50 2.13 1.09
N SER A 74 4.99 2.16 -0.15
CA SER A 74 4.70 1.18 -1.18
C SER A 74 5.82 1.07 -2.20
N ASP A 75 5.79 0.01 -3.01
CA ASP A 75 6.75 -0.19 -4.10
C ASP A 75 6.83 1.02 -5.02
N ARG A 76 5.68 1.63 -5.33
CA ARG A 76 5.59 2.86 -6.13
C ARG A 76 6.47 3.97 -5.61
N HIS A 77 6.24 4.37 -4.37
CA HIS A 77 6.91 5.51 -3.76
C HIS A 77 8.38 5.20 -3.52
N HIS A 78 8.70 3.98 -3.10
CA HIS A 78 10.10 3.55 -2.93
C HIS A 78 10.86 3.53 -4.25
N ALA A 79 10.29 3.02 -5.33
CA ALA A 79 10.94 3.00 -6.64
C ALA A 79 11.25 4.41 -7.12
N PHE A 80 10.26 5.31 -7.06
CA PHE A 80 10.43 6.71 -7.46
C PHE A 80 11.53 7.40 -6.64
N MET A 81 11.49 7.29 -5.31
CA MET A 81 12.50 7.88 -4.43
C MET A 81 13.89 7.27 -4.61
N LEU A 82 14.02 5.95 -4.74
CA LEU A 82 15.32 5.29 -4.93
C LEU A 82 15.97 5.64 -6.27
N GLN A 83 15.17 5.79 -7.34
CA GLN A 83 15.67 6.35 -8.60
C GLN A 83 16.15 7.80 -8.41
N GLY A 84 15.44 8.59 -7.61
CA GLY A 84 15.88 9.91 -7.14
C GLY A 84 17.23 9.90 -6.42
N HIS A 85 17.35 9.07 -5.39
CA HIS A 85 18.58 8.94 -4.61
C HIS A 85 19.77 8.44 -5.45
N ARG A 86 19.53 7.62 -6.47
CA ARG A 86 20.57 7.19 -7.42
C ARG A 86 21.13 8.37 -8.21
N ASP A 87 20.28 9.29 -8.67
CA ASP A 87 20.73 10.52 -9.35
C ASP A 87 21.47 11.44 -8.36
N VAL A 88 20.91 11.65 -7.15
CA VAL A 88 21.54 12.45 -6.09
C VAL A 88 22.94 11.97 -5.74
N GLN A 89 23.16 10.66 -5.62
CA GLN A 89 24.51 10.12 -5.34
C GLN A 89 25.51 10.58 -6.38
N ARG A 90 25.15 10.50 -7.67
CA ARG A 90 26.02 10.96 -8.76
C ARG A 90 26.24 12.46 -8.72
N GLU A 91 25.18 13.24 -8.51
CA GLU A 91 25.28 14.70 -8.47
C GLU A 91 26.13 15.21 -7.30
N LEU A 92 26.07 14.54 -6.14
CA LEU A 92 26.91 14.85 -4.98
C LEU A 92 28.36 14.44 -5.25
N ASP A 93 28.60 13.25 -5.81
CA ASP A 93 29.93 12.77 -6.19
C ASP A 93 30.59 13.71 -7.21
N ASP A 94 29.85 14.19 -8.22
CA ASP A 94 30.32 15.16 -9.22
C ASP A 94 30.73 16.50 -8.59
N ARG A 95 30.13 16.86 -7.44
CA ARG A 95 30.50 18.03 -6.62
C ARG A 95 31.59 17.74 -5.58
N GLY A 96 32.08 16.50 -5.49
CA GLY A 96 33.05 16.09 -4.47
C GLY A 96 32.48 15.99 -3.05
N ILE A 97 31.17 15.80 -2.91
CA ILE A 97 30.47 15.71 -1.63
C ILE A 97 30.23 14.24 -1.28
N VAL A 98 30.74 13.79 -0.14
CA VAL A 98 30.49 12.44 0.37
C VAL A 98 29.11 12.38 1.04
N ALA A 99 28.31 11.38 0.66
CA ALA A 99 26.97 11.17 1.19
C ALA A 99 26.72 9.73 1.64
N ALA A 100 25.96 9.58 2.75
CA ALA A 100 25.62 8.30 3.33
C ALA A 100 24.15 7.95 3.10
N PHE A 101 23.88 7.11 2.10
CA PHE A 101 22.52 6.59 1.83
C PHE A 101 22.16 5.42 2.72
N HIS A 102 21.00 5.50 3.37
CA HIS A 102 20.46 4.43 4.20
C HIS A 102 19.04 4.06 3.76
N LEU A 103 18.85 2.81 3.33
CA LEU A 103 17.53 2.23 3.10
C LEU A 103 17.18 1.28 4.24
N GLN A 104 16.14 1.62 5.01
CA GLN A 104 15.61 0.76 6.06
C GLN A 104 14.99 -0.50 5.44
N ARG A 105 15.58 -1.65 5.73
CA ARG A 105 15.17 -2.95 5.17
C ARG A 105 15.57 -4.11 6.09
N HIS A 106 15.23 -5.34 5.72
CA HIS A 106 15.70 -6.52 6.45
C HIS A 106 17.23 -6.49 6.70
N GLY A 107 17.64 -6.70 7.95
CA GLY A 107 19.05 -6.66 8.38
C GLY A 107 19.69 -5.27 8.48
N GLN A 108 19.00 -4.19 8.10
CA GLN A 108 19.53 -2.81 8.12
C GLN A 108 18.46 -1.86 8.70
N ARG A 109 18.05 -2.08 9.95
CA ARG A 109 17.11 -1.22 10.68
C ARG A 109 17.82 -0.63 11.90
N GLY A 110 17.78 0.68 12.05
CA GLY A 110 18.42 1.33 13.18
C GLY A 110 18.05 2.81 13.32
N PRO A 111 18.25 3.40 14.50
CA PRO A 111 17.95 4.81 14.77
C PRO A 111 19.09 5.73 14.27
N TYR A 112 19.60 5.50 13.05
CA TYR A 112 20.82 6.15 12.55
C TYR A 112 20.71 7.67 12.52
N LEU A 113 19.62 8.23 11.98
CA LEU A 113 19.39 9.68 11.97
C LEU A 113 19.49 10.29 13.38
N ARG A 114 18.87 9.66 14.38
CA ARG A 114 18.90 10.13 15.77
C ARG A 114 20.32 10.09 16.34
N ASN A 115 21.07 9.02 16.08
CA ASN A 115 22.43 8.87 16.59
C ASN A 115 23.40 9.86 15.92
N LEU A 116 23.27 10.06 14.61
CA LEU A 116 24.02 11.07 13.85
C LEU A 116 23.70 12.48 14.35
N ALA A 117 22.42 12.80 14.51
CA ALA A 117 21.98 14.12 14.99
C ALA A 117 22.56 14.45 16.38
N ARG A 118 22.61 13.48 17.30
CA ARG A 118 23.21 13.66 18.64
C ARG A 118 24.72 13.93 18.64
N SER A 119 25.40 13.56 17.56
CA SER A 119 26.87 13.71 17.42
C SER A 119 27.24 14.92 16.55
N ALA A 120 26.27 15.50 15.85
CA ALA A 120 26.44 16.68 15.02
C ALA A 120 26.53 17.97 15.86
N ALA A 121 27.26 18.96 15.36
CA ALA A 121 27.30 20.31 15.93
C ALA A 121 26.05 21.12 15.55
N VAL A 122 25.56 20.92 14.33
CA VAL A 122 24.30 21.47 13.82
C VAL A 122 23.71 20.44 12.86
N LEU A 123 22.40 20.23 12.96
CA LEU A 123 21.60 19.52 11.96
C LEU A 123 20.92 20.55 11.05
N VAL A 124 21.15 20.45 9.75
CA VAL A 124 20.40 21.16 8.71
C VAL A 124 19.46 20.15 8.04
N THR A 125 18.22 20.55 7.78
CA THR A 125 17.22 19.75 7.07
C THR A 125 16.31 20.65 6.25
N GLU A 126 15.52 20.06 5.37
CA GLU A 126 14.54 20.80 4.57
C GLU A 126 13.21 20.97 5.30
N GLU A 127 12.54 22.10 5.03
CA GLU A 127 11.19 22.37 5.53
C GLU A 127 10.15 21.52 4.77
N MET A 128 9.33 20.78 5.51
CA MET A 128 8.19 20.01 4.99
C MET A 128 7.07 20.00 6.03
N PRO A 129 6.03 20.84 5.87
CA PRO A 129 5.02 21.06 6.92
C PRO A 129 3.91 20.00 6.96
N VAL A 130 4.22 18.75 6.60
CA VAL A 130 3.26 17.66 6.53
C VAL A 130 3.85 16.35 7.06
N GLN A 131 2.98 15.42 7.46
CA GLN A 131 3.39 14.08 7.91
C GLN A 131 4.06 13.29 6.76
N PRO A 132 5.06 12.43 7.07
CA PRO A 132 5.56 12.10 8.40
C PRO A 132 6.67 13.02 8.92
N ILE A 133 7.21 13.92 8.08
CA ILE A 133 8.42 14.68 8.41
C ILE A 133 8.18 15.56 9.63
N LEU A 134 7.02 16.23 9.70
CA LEU A 134 6.60 17.01 10.85
C LEU A 134 6.73 16.20 12.16
N GLY A 135 6.07 15.05 12.24
CA GLY A 135 6.11 14.21 13.45
C GLY A 135 7.50 13.60 13.71
N TRP A 136 8.32 13.39 12.68
CA TRP A 136 9.71 12.94 12.85
C TRP A 136 10.58 14.05 13.44
N MET A 137 10.41 15.27 12.97
CA MET A 137 11.11 16.47 13.45
C MET A 137 10.78 16.75 14.92
N GLU A 138 9.50 16.69 15.31
CA GLU A 138 9.06 16.84 16.71
C GLU A 138 9.70 15.80 17.63
N ARG A 139 9.71 14.52 17.21
CA ARG A 139 10.36 13.46 17.99
C ARG A 139 11.87 13.64 18.06
N LEU A 140 12.50 14.12 16.99
CA LEU A 140 13.93 14.35 16.95
C LEU A 140 14.33 15.51 17.87
N SER A 141 13.65 16.66 17.79
CA SER A 141 13.90 17.84 18.63
C SER A 141 13.60 17.58 20.11
N ALA A 142 12.62 16.73 20.43
CA ALA A 142 12.34 16.31 21.80
C ALA A 142 13.44 15.41 22.39
N THR A 143 14.19 14.68 21.55
CA THR A 143 15.15 13.65 21.99
C THR A 143 16.61 13.99 21.75
N CYS A 144 16.89 15.12 21.09
CA CYS A 144 18.22 15.66 20.80
C CYS A 144 18.36 17.08 21.38
N LYS A 145 19.59 17.46 21.70
CA LYS A 145 19.94 18.81 22.18
C LYS A 145 20.85 19.55 21.18
N THR A 146 20.86 19.07 19.95
CA THR A 146 21.66 19.60 18.84
C THR A 146 20.87 20.71 18.17
N PRO A 147 21.47 21.87 17.83
CA PRO A 147 20.79 22.89 17.04
C PRO A 147 20.23 22.31 15.74
N ILE A 148 18.97 22.63 15.43
CA ILE A 148 18.27 22.12 14.24
C ILE A 148 17.78 23.31 13.41
N ALA A 149 18.34 23.45 12.21
CA ALA A 149 17.92 24.43 11.20
C ALA A 149 17.08 23.74 10.12
N SER A 150 15.87 24.23 9.90
CA SER A 150 15.00 23.87 8.78
C SER A 150 15.12 24.94 7.69
N VAL A 151 15.23 24.52 6.42
CA VAL A 151 15.45 25.43 5.28
C VAL A 151 14.40 25.19 4.19
N ASP A 152 13.71 26.26 3.78
CA ASP A 152 12.74 26.17 2.68
C ASP A 152 13.43 26.02 1.31
N CYS A 153 13.34 24.80 0.79
CA CYS A 153 13.85 24.39 -0.52
C CYS A 153 12.76 24.27 -1.60
N SER A 154 11.51 24.57 -1.25
CA SER A 154 10.32 24.28 -2.04
C SER A 154 9.63 25.51 -2.62
N CYS A 155 9.67 26.66 -1.93
CA CYS A 155 8.98 27.88 -2.36
C CYS A 155 9.97 28.97 -2.79
N LEU A 156 9.63 29.71 -3.85
CA LEU A 156 10.34 30.93 -4.24
C LEU A 156 10.15 31.99 -3.16
N ALA A 157 8.92 32.20 -2.70
CA ALA A 157 8.61 33.01 -1.52
C ALA A 157 8.73 32.14 -0.26
N PRO A 158 9.86 32.22 0.49
CA PRO A 158 10.15 31.28 1.56
C PRO A 158 9.13 31.39 2.68
N VAL A 159 8.55 30.26 3.06
CA VAL A 159 7.48 30.22 4.07
C VAL A 159 7.88 30.85 5.41
N PRO A 160 9.12 30.65 5.94
CA PRO A 160 9.52 31.26 7.21
C PRO A 160 9.54 32.79 7.26
N GLN A 161 9.45 33.49 6.12
CA GLN A 161 9.39 34.96 6.11
C GLN A 161 8.01 35.51 6.51
N PHE A 162 6.99 34.66 6.57
CA PHE A 162 5.60 35.06 6.75
C PHE A 162 5.05 34.45 8.05
N ASP A 163 4.23 35.23 8.76
CA ASP A 163 3.69 34.89 10.08
C ASP A 163 2.25 34.36 10.04
N HIS A 164 1.61 34.38 8.87
CA HIS A 164 0.24 33.92 8.68
C HIS A 164 0.04 33.26 7.31
N ALA A 165 -1.04 32.49 7.21
CA ALA A 165 -1.50 31.91 5.95
C ALA A 165 -2.63 32.72 5.33
N TRP A 166 -2.77 32.59 4.01
CA TRP A 166 -3.89 33.13 3.24
C TRP A 166 -4.91 32.05 2.95
N THR A 167 -6.17 32.48 2.84
CA THR A 167 -7.27 31.60 2.45
C THR A 167 -7.75 31.88 1.03
N ARG A 168 -7.21 32.88 0.34
CA ARG A 168 -7.59 33.21 -1.04
C ARG A 168 -6.35 33.44 -1.91
N ALA A 169 -6.38 32.87 -3.12
CA ALA A 169 -5.25 32.94 -4.05
C ALA A 169 -4.88 34.37 -4.49
N PHE A 170 -5.84 35.29 -4.59
CA PHE A 170 -5.54 36.68 -4.99
C PHE A 170 -4.81 37.45 -3.88
N GLU A 171 -5.20 37.25 -2.62
CA GLU A 171 -4.54 37.87 -1.46
C GLU A 171 -3.10 37.39 -1.34
N PHE A 172 -2.88 36.09 -1.49
CA PHE A 172 -1.55 35.51 -1.53
C PHE A 172 -0.71 36.09 -2.67
N ARG A 173 -1.26 36.10 -3.89
CA ARG A 173 -0.56 36.62 -5.08
C ARG A 173 -0.10 38.06 -4.88
N ASP A 174 -0.95 38.91 -4.33
CA ASP A 174 -0.61 40.31 -4.09
C ASP A 174 0.47 40.44 -3.00
N ALA A 175 0.43 39.61 -1.97
CA ALA A 175 1.39 39.65 -0.86
C ALA A 175 2.81 39.21 -1.25
N VAL A 176 2.97 38.21 -2.12
CA VAL A 176 4.28 37.64 -2.48
C VAL A 176 4.87 38.19 -3.78
N LYS A 177 4.15 39.07 -4.47
CA LYS A 177 4.51 39.55 -5.81
C LYS A 177 5.94 40.09 -5.91
N SER A 178 6.34 40.98 -4.99
CA SER A 178 7.67 41.59 -5.00
C SER A 178 8.78 40.56 -4.79
N VAL A 179 8.55 39.58 -3.91
CA VAL A 179 9.48 38.49 -3.62
C VAL A 179 9.66 37.61 -4.85
N HIS A 180 8.57 37.24 -5.52
CA HIS A 180 8.61 36.46 -6.77
C HIS A 180 9.32 37.23 -7.88
N ASP A 181 8.97 38.50 -8.11
CA ASP A 181 9.58 39.34 -9.16
C ASP A 181 11.10 39.44 -8.96
N GLN A 182 11.57 39.65 -7.73
CA GLN A 182 12.99 39.69 -7.40
C GLN A 182 13.66 38.33 -7.61
N ALA A 183 13.06 37.24 -7.11
CA ALA A 183 13.62 35.90 -7.21
C ALA A 183 13.73 35.41 -8.67
N LEU A 184 12.81 35.79 -9.55
CA LEU A 184 12.82 35.41 -10.96
C LEU A 184 13.93 36.10 -11.77
N GLN A 185 14.37 37.28 -11.33
CA GLN A 185 15.42 38.07 -11.99
C GLN A 185 16.84 37.67 -11.57
N GLN A 186 16.99 36.90 -10.49
CA GLN A 186 18.30 36.54 -9.94
C GLN A 186 18.64 35.08 -10.23
N PRO A 187 19.85 34.78 -10.75
CA PRO A 187 20.31 33.41 -10.84
C PRO A 187 20.52 32.82 -9.44
N TYR A 188 20.30 31.52 -9.30
CA TYR A 188 20.66 30.82 -8.07
C TYR A 188 22.19 30.72 -7.97
N VAL A 189 22.74 31.05 -6.80
CA VAL A 189 24.19 30.99 -6.54
C VAL A 189 24.48 29.87 -5.56
N GLU A 190 25.05 28.77 -6.08
CA GLU A 190 25.47 27.63 -5.27
C GLU A 190 26.73 27.95 -4.45
N GLN A 191 26.83 27.36 -3.26
CA GLN A 191 28.01 27.53 -2.43
C GLN A 191 29.14 26.61 -2.88
N PRO A 192 30.39 27.10 -2.93
CA PRO A 192 31.54 26.26 -3.25
C PRO A 192 31.75 25.23 -2.14
N VAL A 193 32.11 24.00 -2.53
CA VAL A 193 32.45 22.91 -1.60
C VAL A 193 33.92 23.08 -1.19
N ASP A 194 34.16 23.92 -0.19
CA ASP A 194 35.49 24.29 0.33
C ASP A 194 35.69 23.81 1.80
N VAL A 195 34.94 22.78 2.20
CA VAL A 195 34.96 22.19 3.54
C VAL A 195 35.36 20.73 3.48
N ALA A 196 35.88 20.19 4.58
CA ALA A 196 36.17 18.76 4.68
C ALA A 196 34.87 17.94 4.66
N MET A 197 34.94 16.70 4.18
CA MET A 197 33.83 15.73 4.24
C MET A 197 34.07 14.71 5.35
N CYS A 198 33.00 14.17 5.93
CA CYS A 198 33.11 13.02 6.82
C CYS A 198 33.56 11.76 6.04
N ASP A 199 34.38 10.94 6.70
CA ASP A 199 34.78 9.64 6.18
C ASP A 199 33.66 8.61 6.37
N LEU A 200 33.42 7.77 5.37
CA LEU A 200 32.45 6.67 5.46
C LEU A 200 32.92 5.56 6.41
N GLU A 201 34.24 5.34 6.55
CA GLU A 201 34.78 4.36 7.51
C GLU A 201 34.45 4.76 8.95
N PHE A 202 34.52 6.05 9.25
CA PHE A 202 34.09 6.61 10.53
C PHE A 202 32.61 6.28 10.82
N LEU A 203 31.73 6.36 9.82
CA LEU A 203 30.30 6.03 10.01
C LEU A 203 30.07 4.56 10.35
N GLN A 204 30.83 3.67 9.72
CA GLN A 204 30.75 2.25 9.99
C GLN A 204 31.26 1.91 11.41
N GLN A 205 32.38 2.50 11.82
CA GLN A 205 33.01 2.21 13.11
C GLN A 205 32.20 2.78 14.28
N GLU A 206 31.76 4.02 14.18
CA GLU A 206 31.09 4.72 15.29
C GLU A 206 29.58 4.44 15.34
N PHE A 207 28.91 4.32 14.18
CA PHE A 207 27.45 4.25 14.12
C PHE A 207 26.91 2.91 13.61
N GLN A 208 27.78 1.99 13.17
CA GLN A 208 27.38 0.74 12.49
C GLN A 208 26.45 1.01 11.30
N LEU A 209 26.60 2.19 10.67
CA LEU A 209 25.88 2.57 9.48
C LEU A 209 26.71 2.11 8.28
N HIS A 210 26.11 1.28 7.43
CA HIS A 210 26.71 0.82 6.18
C HIS A 210 26.00 1.51 5.00
N PRO A 211 26.55 2.62 4.47
CA PRO A 211 25.96 3.32 3.34
C PRO A 211 25.79 2.40 2.13
N LEU A 212 24.66 2.52 1.45
CA LEU A 212 24.34 1.72 0.26
C LEU A 212 24.64 2.52 -1.01
N SER A 213 25.48 1.99 -1.90
CA SER A 213 25.60 2.49 -3.27
C SER A 213 24.41 2.03 -4.12
N LEU A 214 23.77 2.95 -4.82
CA LEU A 214 22.62 2.67 -5.68
C LEU A 214 22.97 2.58 -7.17
N GLN A 215 24.21 2.89 -7.57
CA GLN A 215 24.58 2.98 -8.99
C GLN A 215 24.36 1.65 -9.73
N ASP A 216 24.80 0.53 -9.13
CA ASP A 216 24.66 -0.82 -9.70
C ASP A 216 23.62 -1.69 -8.98
N ALA A 217 22.85 -1.09 -8.08
CA ALA A 217 21.90 -1.84 -7.26
C ALA A 217 20.64 -2.22 -8.04
N ASP A 218 20.20 -3.48 -7.89
CA ASP A 218 18.87 -3.90 -8.32
C ASP A 218 17.80 -3.36 -7.35
N LEU A 219 17.16 -2.26 -7.74
CA LEU A 219 16.12 -1.61 -6.93
C LEU A 219 14.93 -2.53 -6.67
N ALA A 220 14.54 -3.38 -7.63
CA ALA A 220 13.41 -4.28 -7.47
C ALA A 220 13.66 -5.28 -6.33
N SER A 221 14.88 -5.81 -6.25
CA SER A 221 15.31 -6.70 -5.18
C SER A 221 15.48 -6.00 -3.83
N LEU A 222 15.99 -4.75 -3.81
CA LEU A 222 16.12 -3.97 -2.58
C LEU A 222 14.76 -3.63 -1.97
N ILE A 223 13.82 -3.16 -2.79
CA ILE A 223 12.46 -2.78 -2.36
C ILE A 223 11.71 -4.01 -1.82
N GLY A 224 11.91 -5.18 -2.43
CA GLY A 224 11.33 -6.43 -1.94
C GLY A 224 11.79 -6.86 -0.54
N GLN A 225 12.78 -6.19 0.06
CA GLN A 225 13.25 -6.43 1.43
C GLN A 225 12.68 -5.43 2.45
N CYS A 226 11.90 -4.45 2.00
CA CYS A 226 11.29 -3.40 2.83
C CYS A 226 9.92 -3.84 3.35
N ARG A 227 9.56 -3.51 4.59
CA ARG A 227 8.22 -3.80 5.14
C ARG A 227 7.20 -2.74 4.73
N ILE A 228 6.79 -2.78 3.47
CA ILE A 228 5.93 -1.77 2.84
C ILE A 228 4.77 -2.43 2.08
N ASP A 229 3.85 -1.63 1.56
CA ASP A 229 2.73 -2.12 0.76
C ASP A 229 3.18 -2.51 -0.66
N HIS A 230 3.33 -3.82 -0.88
CA HIS A 230 3.70 -4.40 -2.18
C HIS A 230 2.51 -4.51 -3.17
N SER A 231 1.31 -4.06 -2.79
CA SER A 231 0.13 -4.10 -3.68
C SER A 231 0.05 -2.94 -4.67
N VAL A 232 0.88 -1.89 -4.53
CA VAL A 232 0.82 -0.69 -5.39
C VAL A 232 2.02 -0.62 -6.31
N ALA A 233 1.80 -0.87 -7.62
CA ALA A 233 2.89 -0.99 -8.58
C ALA A 233 3.68 0.32 -8.81
N PRO A 234 5.00 0.24 -9.04
CA PRO A 234 5.79 1.32 -9.63
C PRO A 234 5.27 1.77 -11.00
N VAL A 235 5.61 3.00 -11.37
CA VAL A 235 5.08 3.67 -12.57
C VAL A 235 6.18 3.76 -13.63
N ALA A 236 6.13 2.89 -14.64
CA ALA A 236 7.18 2.80 -15.65
C ALA A 236 7.27 4.06 -16.56
N ASP A 237 6.16 4.78 -16.78
CA ASP A 237 6.12 5.99 -17.61
C ASP A 237 6.53 7.28 -16.89
N THR A 238 6.76 7.20 -15.57
CA THR A 238 7.21 8.32 -14.75
C THR A 238 8.29 7.83 -13.78
N PRO A 239 9.49 7.47 -14.28
CA PRO A 239 10.60 7.09 -13.42
C PRO A 239 11.07 8.30 -12.59
N GLY A 240 11.55 8.06 -11.38
CA GLY A 240 12.16 9.09 -10.54
C GLY A 240 13.54 9.52 -11.04
N GLY A 241 14.11 10.51 -10.38
CA GLY A 241 15.40 11.09 -10.74
C GLY A 241 15.29 12.49 -11.36
N SER A 242 16.30 13.32 -11.08
CA SER A 242 16.44 14.65 -11.67
C SER A 242 16.59 14.55 -13.20
N LYS A 243 17.28 13.51 -13.70
CA LYS A 243 17.47 13.29 -15.14
C LYS A 243 16.13 13.08 -15.84
N ALA A 244 15.28 12.23 -15.29
CA ALA A 244 13.94 11.99 -15.82
C ALA A 244 13.04 13.23 -15.69
N GLY A 245 13.12 13.93 -14.56
CA GLY A 245 12.37 15.16 -14.31
C GLY A 245 12.72 16.28 -15.30
N TYR A 246 14.00 16.58 -15.49
CA TYR A 246 14.40 17.60 -16.45
C TYR A 246 14.15 17.19 -17.90
N ALA A 247 14.34 15.93 -18.27
CA ALA A 247 13.97 15.47 -19.62
C ALA A 247 12.48 15.71 -19.92
N ARG A 248 11.61 15.49 -18.93
CA ARG A 248 10.17 15.81 -19.05
C ARG A 248 9.91 17.30 -19.15
N TRP A 249 10.58 18.10 -18.32
CA TRP A 249 10.46 19.57 -18.37
C TRP A 249 10.89 20.13 -19.72
N GLU A 250 12.03 19.71 -20.25
CA GLU A 250 12.52 20.12 -21.58
C GLU A 250 11.53 19.75 -22.69
N ALA A 251 10.95 18.54 -22.64
CA ALA A 251 9.92 18.13 -23.59
C ALA A 251 8.66 19.02 -23.50
N PHE A 252 8.20 19.32 -22.28
CA PHE A 252 7.04 20.19 -22.08
C PHE A 252 7.30 21.63 -22.53
N LYS A 253 8.48 22.19 -22.25
CA LYS A 253 8.89 23.50 -22.79
C LYS A 253 8.83 23.53 -24.31
N ALA A 254 9.31 22.46 -24.95
CA ALA A 254 9.37 22.39 -26.42
C ALA A 254 8.00 22.26 -27.09
N SER A 255 7.02 21.61 -26.46
CA SER A 255 5.78 21.23 -27.16
C SER A 255 4.45 21.53 -26.43
N GLY A 256 4.47 22.03 -25.20
CA GLY A 256 3.25 22.22 -24.40
C GLY A 256 3.17 23.55 -23.66
N LEU A 257 4.30 24.15 -23.27
CA LEU A 257 4.31 25.35 -22.43
C LEU A 257 3.63 26.55 -23.09
N ALA A 258 3.83 26.75 -24.39
CA ALA A 258 3.24 27.86 -25.16
C ALA A 258 1.70 27.84 -25.14
N ASP A 259 1.11 26.65 -25.28
CA ASP A 259 -0.34 26.46 -25.35
C ASP A 259 -0.96 26.05 -24.00
N TYR A 260 -0.19 26.14 -22.90
CA TYR A 260 -0.60 25.64 -21.59
C TYR A 260 -1.92 26.26 -21.12
N GLU A 261 -2.07 27.58 -21.26
CA GLU A 261 -3.29 28.28 -20.83
C GLU A 261 -4.54 27.75 -21.54
N LEU A 262 -4.41 27.45 -22.84
CA LEU A 262 -5.51 26.96 -23.69
C LEU A 262 -5.82 25.48 -23.42
N THR A 263 -4.80 24.67 -23.14
CA THR A 263 -4.90 23.20 -23.18
C THR A 263 -4.93 22.52 -21.81
N ARG A 264 -4.56 23.21 -20.72
CA ARG A 264 -4.44 22.64 -19.35
C ARG A 264 -5.66 21.96 -18.76
N ASN A 265 -6.85 22.20 -19.33
CA ASN A 265 -8.09 21.59 -18.85
C ASN A 265 -8.49 20.35 -19.65
N ASP A 266 -7.81 20.04 -20.76
CA ASP A 266 -8.09 18.88 -21.59
C ASP A 266 -7.26 17.66 -21.11
N PRO A 267 -7.88 16.68 -20.42
CA PRO A 267 -7.17 15.50 -19.94
C PRO A 267 -6.78 14.53 -21.07
N LEU A 268 -7.30 14.69 -22.30
CA LEU A 268 -6.93 13.87 -23.45
C LEU A 268 -5.64 14.38 -24.09
N ASN A 269 -5.39 15.69 -24.06
CA ASN A 269 -4.18 16.29 -24.60
C ASN A 269 -2.93 15.85 -23.80
N PRO A 270 -1.99 15.08 -24.41
CA PRO A 270 -0.78 14.62 -23.72
C PRO A 270 0.18 15.77 -23.35
N SER A 271 0.12 16.89 -24.06
CA SER A 271 0.95 18.09 -23.83
C SER A 271 0.23 19.18 -23.04
N GLY A 272 -1.04 18.97 -22.65
CA GLY A 272 -1.81 19.98 -21.91
C GLY A 272 -1.32 20.22 -20.49
N SER A 273 -0.56 19.29 -19.92
CA SER A 273 0.03 19.41 -18.59
C SER A 273 1.51 19.08 -18.63
N SER A 274 2.30 19.77 -17.79
CA SER A 274 3.73 19.48 -17.61
C SER A 274 4.00 18.13 -16.98
N ARG A 275 3.02 17.61 -16.20
CA ARG A 275 3.15 16.37 -15.42
C ARG A 275 4.40 16.37 -14.50
N MET A 276 4.77 17.55 -13.99
CA MET A 276 5.96 17.77 -13.16
C MET A 276 5.73 17.59 -11.65
N SER A 277 4.48 17.38 -11.22
CA SER A 277 4.11 17.40 -9.79
C SER A 277 4.86 16.36 -8.96
N ALA A 278 5.06 15.14 -9.47
CA ALA A 278 5.83 14.09 -8.78
C ALA A 278 7.30 14.50 -8.54
N TYR A 279 7.96 15.07 -9.55
CA TYR A 279 9.37 15.50 -9.43
C TYR A 279 9.50 16.72 -8.50
N LEU A 280 8.54 17.65 -8.55
CA LEU A 280 8.47 18.79 -7.64
C LEU A 280 8.15 18.37 -6.21
N HIS A 281 7.33 17.34 -6.00
CA HIS A 281 6.98 16.84 -4.67
C HIS A 281 8.22 16.33 -3.92
N TYR A 282 9.02 15.49 -4.57
CA TYR A 282 10.24 14.91 -3.99
C TYR A 282 11.49 15.77 -4.26
N GLY A 283 11.30 16.98 -4.79
CA GLY A 283 12.37 17.95 -5.04
C GLY A 283 13.51 17.45 -5.92
N MET A 284 13.22 16.51 -6.81
CA MET A 284 14.16 15.97 -7.81
C MET A 284 14.51 17.00 -8.89
N VAL A 285 13.65 17.99 -9.06
CA VAL A 285 13.88 19.16 -9.90
C VAL A 285 13.75 20.41 -9.06
N SER A 286 14.53 21.43 -9.40
CA SER A 286 14.47 22.71 -8.72
C SER A 286 13.23 23.51 -9.15
N PRO A 287 12.35 23.91 -8.21
CA PRO A 287 11.26 24.84 -8.50
C PRO A 287 11.79 26.21 -8.94
N PHE A 288 12.99 26.61 -8.47
CA PHE A 288 13.61 27.89 -8.83
C PHE A 288 13.97 27.92 -10.32
N ARG A 289 14.64 26.87 -10.82
CA ARG A 289 14.97 26.74 -12.24
C ARG A 289 13.73 26.72 -13.13
N ILE A 290 12.73 25.90 -12.78
CA ILE A 290 11.50 25.78 -13.58
C ILE A 290 10.78 27.13 -13.64
N ALA A 291 10.68 27.85 -12.52
CA ALA A 291 10.05 29.16 -12.48
C ALA A 291 10.80 30.20 -13.33
N ARG A 292 12.14 30.27 -13.22
CA ARG A 292 12.94 31.21 -14.04
C ARG A 292 12.81 30.91 -15.53
N GLU A 293 12.90 29.65 -15.94
CA GLU A 293 12.77 29.27 -17.36
C GLU A 293 11.35 29.50 -17.90
N ALA A 294 10.31 29.27 -17.09
CA ALA A 294 8.93 29.59 -17.47
C ALA A 294 8.70 31.11 -17.59
N ALA A 295 9.34 31.91 -16.73
CA ALA A 295 9.29 33.37 -16.79
C ALA A 295 10.01 33.91 -18.03
N GLU A 296 11.20 33.39 -18.34
CA GLU A 296 11.92 33.72 -19.58
C GLU A 296 11.10 33.39 -20.82
N PHE A 297 10.34 32.30 -20.80
CA PHE A 297 9.42 31.94 -21.88
C PHE A 297 8.14 32.80 -21.95
N GLY A 298 7.82 33.57 -20.90
CA GLY A 298 6.58 34.35 -20.80
C GLY A 298 5.34 33.54 -20.45
N ALA A 299 5.49 32.37 -19.83
CA ALA A 299 4.38 31.45 -19.50
C ALA A 299 3.63 31.85 -18.22
N THR A 300 2.96 33.00 -18.24
CA THR A 300 2.29 33.61 -17.06
C THR A 300 1.30 32.69 -16.37
N LYS A 301 0.46 31.96 -17.13
CA LYS A 301 -0.52 31.04 -16.53
C LYS A 301 0.11 29.82 -15.88
N TYR A 302 1.24 29.34 -16.40
CA TYR A 302 1.99 28.25 -15.77
C TYR A 302 2.60 28.72 -14.45
N LEU A 303 3.17 29.93 -14.43
CA LEU A 303 3.69 30.55 -13.22
C LEU A 303 2.62 30.78 -12.15
N ASP A 304 1.40 31.17 -12.52
CA ASP A 304 0.29 31.30 -11.56
C ASP A 304 -0.03 29.96 -10.86
N GLU A 305 -0.01 28.84 -11.59
CA GLU A 305 -0.21 27.51 -10.99
C GLU A 305 1.00 27.07 -10.14
N LEU A 306 2.23 27.33 -10.60
CA LEU A 306 3.47 26.94 -9.91
C LEU A 306 3.79 27.80 -8.68
N LEU A 307 3.52 29.10 -8.73
CA LEU A 307 3.94 30.07 -7.72
C LEU A 307 2.79 30.57 -6.86
N THR A 308 1.57 30.71 -7.40
CA THR A 308 0.41 31.10 -6.58
C THR A 308 -0.25 29.87 -5.96
N TRP A 309 -0.78 28.94 -6.75
CA TRP A 309 -1.57 27.83 -6.22
C TRP A 309 -0.74 26.82 -5.43
N ARG A 310 0.43 26.44 -5.94
CA ARG A 310 1.32 25.51 -5.25
C ARG A 310 1.82 26.11 -3.92
N GLU A 311 2.40 27.31 -3.94
CA GLU A 311 2.98 27.91 -2.74
C GLU A 311 1.91 28.30 -1.72
N LEU A 312 0.72 28.75 -2.14
CA LEU A 312 -0.42 28.98 -1.23
C LEU A 312 -0.68 27.75 -0.35
N ALA A 313 -0.61 26.55 -0.93
CA ALA A 313 -0.82 25.32 -0.18
C ALA A 313 0.33 25.01 0.80
N PHE A 314 1.57 25.33 0.44
CA PHE A 314 2.73 25.21 1.34
C PHE A 314 2.61 26.16 2.53
N HIS A 315 2.32 27.45 2.28
CA HIS A 315 2.06 28.45 3.31
C HIS A 315 0.89 28.02 4.20
N PHE A 316 -0.22 27.58 3.62
CA PHE A 316 -1.38 27.11 4.38
C PHE A 316 -1.03 25.94 5.33
N CYS A 317 -0.38 24.88 4.81
CA CYS A 317 -0.02 23.71 5.62
C CYS A 317 0.99 24.05 6.72
N PHE A 318 1.93 24.96 6.46
CA PHE A 318 2.92 25.40 7.45
C PHE A 318 2.30 26.09 8.67
N HIS A 319 1.20 26.81 8.50
CA HIS A 319 0.50 27.48 9.58
C HIS A 319 -0.64 26.64 10.21
N HIS A 320 -0.98 25.48 9.65
CA HIS A 320 -2.12 24.64 10.09
C HIS A 320 -1.77 23.16 10.26
N THR A 321 -0.55 22.87 10.71
CA THR A 321 0.04 21.53 10.75
C THR A 321 -0.83 20.47 11.45
N ASP A 322 -1.63 20.89 12.44
CA ASP A 322 -2.40 19.99 13.30
C ASP A 322 -3.84 19.74 12.80
N LEU A 323 -4.26 20.43 11.73
CA LEU A 323 -5.65 20.42 11.25
C LEU A 323 -5.80 19.87 9.82
N ILE A 324 -4.70 19.80 9.05
CA ILE A 324 -4.74 19.55 7.59
C ILE A 324 -5.34 18.21 7.16
N ASP A 325 -5.53 17.28 8.08
CA ASP A 325 -6.14 15.97 7.84
C ASP A 325 -7.57 15.85 8.40
N SER A 326 -8.19 16.94 8.87
CA SER A 326 -9.58 16.99 9.30
C SER A 326 -10.37 18.11 8.60
N LEU A 327 -11.69 18.13 8.79
CA LEU A 327 -12.54 19.23 8.31
C LEU A 327 -12.28 20.55 9.05
N ASP A 328 -11.55 20.53 10.17
CA ASP A 328 -11.17 21.75 10.89
C ASP A 328 -10.19 22.62 10.07
N ALA A 329 -9.55 22.06 9.04
CA ALA A 329 -8.74 22.82 8.09
C ALA A 329 -9.55 23.55 7.01
N VAL A 330 -10.86 23.29 6.85
CA VAL A 330 -11.69 24.05 5.90
C VAL A 330 -12.37 25.23 6.60
N PRO A 331 -12.77 26.29 5.88
CA PRO A 331 -13.32 27.48 6.52
C PRO A 331 -14.69 27.18 7.15
N ASP A 332 -15.04 27.89 8.24
CA ASP A 332 -16.28 27.68 9.01
C ASP A 332 -17.55 27.58 8.15
N TRP A 333 -17.66 28.41 7.10
CA TRP A 333 -18.82 28.38 6.20
C TRP A 333 -18.97 27.04 5.47
N ALA A 334 -17.86 26.43 5.07
CA ALA A 334 -17.83 25.17 4.34
C ALA A 334 -18.04 23.99 5.30
N CYS A 335 -17.39 24.02 6.46
CA CYS A 335 -17.58 23.04 7.51
C CYS A 335 -19.06 22.97 7.94
N LYS A 336 -19.64 24.14 8.27
CA LYS A 336 -21.05 24.24 8.70
C LYS A 336 -22.03 23.72 7.65
N THR A 337 -21.88 24.15 6.40
CA THR A 337 -22.83 23.75 5.34
C THR A 337 -22.73 22.24 5.05
N LEU A 338 -21.54 21.62 5.14
CA LEU A 338 -21.40 20.18 4.94
C LEU A 338 -22.10 19.38 6.05
N TYR A 339 -22.00 19.81 7.31
CA TYR A 339 -22.70 19.17 8.43
C TYR A 339 -24.21 19.40 8.42
N GLU A 340 -24.68 20.59 8.01
CA GLU A 340 -26.12 20.85 7.83
C GLU A 340 -26.76 19.89 6.81
N HIS A 341 -25.97 19.44 5.83
CA HIS A 341 -26.37 18.49 4.79
C HIS A 341 -25.91 17.04 5.07
N GLU A 342 -25.49 16.72 6.30
CA GLU A 342 -25.09 15.35 6.68
C GLU A 342 -26.27 14.37 6.66
N SER A 343 -27.50 14.83 6.84
CA SER A 343 -28.69 13.96 6.79
C SER A 343 -29.25 13.72 5.38
N ASP A 344 -28.71 14.38 4.35
CA ASP A 344 -29.17 14.25 2.98
C ASP A 344 -29.00 12.81 2.46
N LYS A 345 -29.89 12.35 1.57
CA LYS A 345 -29.78 10.99 1.04
C LYS A 345 -28.61 10.88 0.04
N ARG A 346 -27.68 9.96 0.29
CA ARG A 346 -26.58 9.61 -0.65
C ARG A 346 -27.04 8.56 -1.66
N SER A 347 -26.38 8.50 -2.83
CA SER A 347 -26.70 7.51 -3.87
C SER A 347 -26.22 6.11 -3.49
N SER A 348 -25.11 6.02 -2.77
CA SER A 348 -24.49 4.80 -2.26
C SER A 348 -23.70 5.10 -0.97
N ASP A 349 -23.34 4.08 -0.20
CA ASP A 349 -22.35 4.17 0.88
C ASP A 349 -21.20 3.20 0.56
N CYS A 350 -20.22 3.71 -0.18
CA CYS A 350 -19.16 2.89 -0.74
C CYS A 350 -18.10 2.55 0.32
N SER A 351 -17.65 1.30 0.32
CA SER A 351 -16.51 0.86 1.11
C SER A 351 -15.19 1.35 0.54
N TRP A 352 -14.14 1.29 1.37
CA TRP A 352 -12.79 1.62 0.94
C TRP A 352 -12.34 0.76 -0.24
N GLU A 353 -12.55 -0.55 -0.22
CA GLU A 353 -12.12 -1.47 -1.28
C GLU A 353 -12.87 -1.18 -2.59
N THR A 354 -14.18 -0.94 -2.52
CA THR A 354 -15.00 -0.58 -3.69
C THR A 354 -14.44 0.64 -4.41
N LEU A 355 -14.13 1.70 -3.65
CA LEU A 355 -13.54 2.91 -4.21
C LEU A 355 -12.09 2.66 -4.65
N ALA A 356 -11.28 1.98 -3.84
CA ALA A 356 -9.87 1.69 -4.13
C ALA A 356 -9.69 0.87 -5.41
N ARG A 357 -10.64 -0.01 -5.76
CA ARG A 357 -10.64 -0.84 -6.97
C ARG A 357 -11.39 -0.22 -8.16
N ALA A 358 -11.79 1.05 -8.07
CA ALA A 358 -12.52 1.74 -9.13
C ALA A 358 -13.83 1.04 -9.52
N LYS A 359 -14.62 0.63 -8.52
CA LYS A 359 -15.91 -0.06 -8.66
C LYS A 359 -17.08 0.77 -8.13
N ALA A 360 -16.95 2.10 -8.13
CA ALA A 360 -18.07 2.99 -7.85
C ALA A 360 -19.12 2.92 -8.98
N ASP A 361 -20.26 3.58 -8.81
CA ASP A 361 -21.39 3.56 -9.74
C ASP A 361 -21.21 4.46 -11.00
N HIS A 362 -20.04 5.10 -11.16
CA HIS A 362 -19.82 6.06 -12.26
C HIS A 362 -18.57 5.77 -13.12
N PRO A 363 -18.70 5.58 -14.46
CA PRO A 363 -17.59 5.24 -15.35
C PRO A 363 -16.42 6.25 -15.36
N LEU A 364 -16.72 7.56 -15.38
CA LEU A 364 -15.67 8.60 -15.35
C LEU A 364 -14.85 8.55 -14.05
N TRP A 365 -15.51 8.35 -12.91
CA TRP A 365 -14.80 8.27 -11.63
C TRP A 365 -13.95 7.00 -11.56
N ASN A 366 -14.50 5.87 -12.02
CA ASN A 366 -13.76 4.62 -12.12
C ASN A 366 -12.54 4.77 -13.04
N ALA A 367 -12.66 5.46 -14.18
CA ALA A 367 -11.50 5.75 -15.04
C ALA A 367 -10.47 6.67 -14.34
N ALA A 368 -10.92 7.69 -13.61
CA ALA A 368 -10.03 8.54 -12.82
C ALA A 368 -9.25 7.74 -11.76
N GLN A 369 -9.96 6.89 -11.02
CA GLN A 369 -9.36 6.02 -10.01
C GLN A 369 -8.40 5.00 -10.62
N ARG A 370 -8.74 4.38 -11.76
CA ARG A 370 -7.80 3.50 -12.47
C ARG A 370 -6.54 4.24 -12.94
N SER A 371 -6.63 5.54 -13.27
CA SER A 371 -5.45 6.36 -13.60
C SER A 371 -4.51 6.46 -12.40
N LEU A 372 -5.05 6.66 -11.20
CA LEU A 372 -4.27 6.65 -9.97
C LEU A 372 -3.67 5.26 -9.70
N ILE A 373 -4.47 4.19 -9.79
CA ILE A 373 -4.00 2.81 -9.54
C ILE A 373 -2.89 2.41 -10.53
N LYS A 374 -3.02 2.71 -11.82
CA LYS A 374 -2.09 2.22 -12.85
C LYS A 374 -0.90 3.14 -13.10
N HIS A 375 -1.13 4.46 -13.09
CA HIS A 375 -0.14 5.45 -13.55
C HIS A 375 0.31 6.43 -12.47
N GLY A 376 -0.24 6.32 -11.26
CA GLY A 376 0.12 7.17 -10.12
C GLY A 376 -0.08 8.67 -10.34
N GLU A 377 -0.91 9.03 -11.32
CA GLU A 377 -1.14 10.42 -11.73
C GLU A 377 -2.61 10.61 -12.09
N LEU A 378 -3.15 11.78 -11.72
CA LEU A 378 -4.49 12.19 -12.11
C LEU A 378 -4.48 13.64 -12.59
N HIS A 379 -4.96 13.85 -13.81
CA HIS A 379 -5.05 15.18 -14.41
C HIS A 379 -5.90 16.12 -13.54
N ASN A 380 -5.43 17.34 -13.28
CA ASN A 380 -6.04 18.24 -12.29
C ASN A 380 -7.54 18.51 -12.53
N ASN A 381 -7.94 18.73 -13.79
CA ASN A 381 -9.35 18.94 -14.12
C ASN A 381 -10.23 17.73 -13.72
N ILE A 382 -9.71 16.50 -13.87
CA ILE A 382 -10.37 15.27 -13.43
C ILE A 382 -10.27 15.12 -11.91
N ARG A 383 -9.13 15.40 -11.29
CA ARG A 383 -8.89 15.30 -9.83
C ARG A 383 -9.90 16.11 -9.02
N MET A 384 -10.25 17.30 -9.48
CA MET A 384 -11.30 18.14 -8.86
C MET A 384 -12.69 17.47 -8.87
N THR A 385 -13.05 16.77 -9.95
CA THR A 385 -14.32 16.04 -10.03
C THR A 385 -14.24 14.73 -9.23
N TRP A 386 -13.10 14.03 -9.30
CA TRP A 386 -12.85 12.80 -8.54
C TRP A 386 -12.95 13.03 -7.03
N GLY A 387 -12.32 14.10 -6.51
CA GLY A 387 -12.27 14.41 -5.09
C GLY A 387 -13.60 14.90 -4.51
N LYS A 388 -14.44 15.56 -5.32
CA LYS A 388 -15.77 16.01 -4.90
C LYS A 388 -16.78 14.86 -4.79
N ALA A 389 -16.62 13.81 -5.60
CA ALA A 389 -17.58 12.72 -5.67
C ALA A 389 -17.73 11.93 -4.36
N PHE A 390 -16.71 11.93 -3.49
CA PHE A 390 -16.73 11.19 -2.22
C PHE A 390 -17.90 11.62 -1.31
N LEU A 391 -18.26 12.91 -1.29
CA LEU A 391 -19.38 13.41 -0.49
C LEU A 391 -20.71 12.72 -0.82
N SER A 392 -20.89 12.29 -2.08
CA SER A 392 -22.09 11.58 -2.54
C SER A 392 -22.11 10.09 -2.21
N TRP A 393 -20.99 9.53 -1.71
CA TRP A 393 -20.82 8.09 -1.46
C TRP A 393 -20.42 7.74 -0.04
N THR A 394 -20.48 8.68 0.89
CA THR A 394 -20.13 8.44 2.29
C THR A 394 -21.17 9.03 3.23
N GLY A 395 -21.42 8.34 4.35
CA GLY A 395 -22.39 8.79 5.35
C GLY A 395 -22.08 10.12 6.05
N SER A 396 -20.82 10.58 6.07
CA SER A 396 -20.41 11.84 6.70
C SER A 396 -19.32 12.56 5.89
N PRO A 397 -19.21 13.90 5.99
CA PRO A 397 -18.17 14.65 5.31
C PRO A 397 -16.75 14.32 5.83
N ASP A 398 -16.58 13.96 7.11
CA ASP A 398 -15.29 13.49 7.65
C ASP A 398 -14.82 12.22 6.94
N ARG A 399 -15.73 11.26 6.78
CA ARG A 399 -15.42 10.00 6.08
C ARG A 399 -15.08 10.28 4.61
N ALA A 400 -15.79 11.20 3.95
CA ALA A 400 -15.44 11.63 2.60
C ALA A 400 -14.01 12.18 2.52
N LEU A 401 -13.64 13.08 3.44
CA LEU A 401 -12.30 13.66 3.48
C LEU A 401 -11.24 12.58 3.72
N GLN A 402 -11.42 11.70 4.71
CA GLN A 402 -10.49 10.64 5.03
C GLN A 402 -10.26 9.68 3.85
N LEU A 403 -11.34 9.25 3.18
CA LEU A 403 -11.23 8.38 2.00
C LEU A 403 -10.57 9.10 0.83
N THR A 404 -10.87 10.39 0.63
CA THR A 404 -10.23 11.20 -0.41
C THR A 404 -8.72 11.32 -0.14
N LEU A 405 -8.32 11.64 1.09
CA LEU A 405 -6.92 11.73 1.50
C LEU A 405 -6.20 10.39 1.36
N ASP A 406 -6.79 9.28 1.84
CA ASP A 406 -6.19 7.95 1.72
C ASP A 406 -5.93 7.58 0.25
N LEU A 407 -6.97 7.54 -0.59
CA LEU A 407 -6.81 7.10 -1.98
C LEU A 407 -5.86 8.03 -2.76
N ASN A 408 -5.91 9.33 -2.48
CA ASN A 408 -5.00 10.29 -3.10
C ASN A 408 -3.54 10.07 -2.67
N HIS A 409 -3.27 9.95 -1.37
CA HIS A 409 -1.92 9.78 -0.81
C HIS A 409 -1.32 8.40 -1.05
N ARG A 410 -2.15 7.37 -1.15
CA ARG A 410 -1.75 6.00 -1.46
C ARG A 410 -1.29 5.84 -2.90
N TYR A 411 -2.04 6.41 -3.84
CA TYR A 411 -1.81 6.13 -5.25
C TYR A 411 -1.09 7.26 -6.00
N ALA A 412 -1.35 8.54 -5.70
CA ALA A 412 -0.72 9.62 -6.45
C ALA A 412 0.76 9.75 -6.09
N LEU A 413 1.65 9.74 -7.09
CA LEU A 413 3.08 10.02 -6.91
C LEU A 413 3.32 11.43 -6.36
N ASP A 414 2.37 12.36 -6.50
CA ASP A 414 2.41 13.70 -5.93
C ASP A 414 1.59 13.86 -4.62
N GLY A 415 1.11 12.76 -4.05
CA GLY A 415 0.38 12.73 -2.79
C GLY A 415 1.28 12.86 -1.56
N ARG A 416 0.74 13.33 -0.43
CA ARG A 416 1.44 13.65 0.84
C ARG A 416 2.37 14.84 0.68
N ASN A 417 1.89 15.81 -0.09
CA ASN A 417 2.52 17.07 -0.35
C ASN A 417 1.55 18.19 0.04
N PRO A 418 2.01 19.35 0.52
CA PRO A 418 1.11 20.48 0.78
C PRO A 418 0.16 20.81 -0.38
N SER A 419 0.63 20.75 -1.63
CA SER A 419 -0.23 20.97 -2.81
C SER A 419 -1.30 19.89 -3.00
N SER A 420 -1.00 18.65 -2.61
CA SER A 420 -1.97 17.56 -2.59
C SER A 420 -3.03 17.78 -1.51
N TYR A 421 -2.64 18.17 -0.29
CA TYR A 421 -3.59 18.57 0.76
C TYR A 421 -4.46 19.74 0.28
N GLY A 422 -3.86 20.80 -0.26
CA GLY A 422 -4.59 21.96 -0.78
C GLY A 422 -5.62 21.60 -1.86
N GLY A 423 -5.27 20.71 -2.79
CA GLY A 423 -6.20 20.23 -3.82
C GLY A 423 -7.36 19.39 -3.26
N VAL A 424 -7.07 18.54 -2.27
CA VAL A 424 -8.11 17.75 -1.59
C VAL A 424 -9.03 18.66 -0.78
N LEU A 425 -8.48 19.51 0.10
CA LEU A 425 -9.26 20.43 0.93
C LEU A 425 -10.07 21.41 0.08
N TRP A 426 -9.60 21.81 -1.10
CA TRP A 426 -10.40 22.58 -2.06
C TRP A 426 -11.69 21.88 -2.49
N CYS A 427 -11.66 20.54 -2.60
CA CYS A 427 -12.88 19.77 -2.88
C CYS A 427 -13.94 19.95 -1.78
N PHE A 428 -13.54 20.28 -0.56
CA PHE A 428 -14.38 20.51 0.62
C PHE A 428 -14.58 22.00 0.96
N GLY A 429 -14.08 22.93 0.14
CA GLY A 429 -14.35 24.37 0.26
C GLY A 429 -13.15 25.25 0.58
N GLN A 430 -11.98 24.67 0.89
CA GLN A 430 -10.76 25.46 1.13
C GLN A 430 -10.35 26.24 -0.12
N PHE A 431 -9.89 27.48 0.07
CA PHE A 431 -9.49 28.39 -1.02
C PHE A 431 -10.60 28.85 -1.99
N ASP A 432 -11.85 28.49 -1.74
CA ASP A 432 -13.01 28.91 -2.57
C ASP A 432 -13.97 29.80 -1.76
N ARG A 433 -15.10 30.14 -2.39
CA ARG A 433 -16.20 30.91 -1.81
C ARG A 433 -17.48 30.06 -1.72
N PRO A 434 -18.49 30.47 -0.94
CA PRO A 434 -19.80 29.84 -1.00
C PRO A 434 -20.51 30.10 -2.33
N PHE A 435 -21.29 29.11 -2.78
CA PHE A 435 -22.13 29.14 -3.97
C PHE A 435 -23.62 29.04 -3.61
N LYS A 436 -24.46 29.76 -4.37
CA LYS A 436 -25.92 29.74 -4.23
C LYS A 436 -26.58 29.43 -5.59
N PRO A 437 -27.74 28.76 -5.61
CA PRO A 437 -28.45 28.17 -4.46
C PRO A 437 -27.71 26.97 -3.87
N GLU A 438 -27.98 26.66 -2.60
CA GLU A 438 -27.49 25.44 -1.94
C GLU A 438 -27.90 24.19 -2.70
N GLN A 439 -27.04 23.18 -2.70
CA GLN A 439 -27.27 21.89 -3.34
C GLN A 439 -27.36 20.78 -2.29
N PRO A 440 -28.18 19.74 -2.48
CA PRO A 440 -28.17 18.57 -1.61
C PRO A 440 -26.75 18.00 -1.47
N ILE A 441 -26.42 17.46 -0.29
CA ILE A 441 -25.13 16.87 0.10
C ILE A 441 -23.99 17.90 0.24
N TYR A 442 -23.90 18.86 -0.67
CA TYR A 442 -22.78 19.80 -0.76
C TYR A 442 -23.05 21.14 -0.06
N GLY A 443 -24.32 21.49 0.18
CA GLY A 443 -24.73 22.80 0.66
C GLY A 443 -24.22 23.92 -0.26
N THR A 444 -23.46 24.86 0.29
CA THR A 444 -22.85 25.97 -0.46
C THR A 444 -21.45 25.67 -1.03
N VAL A 445 -20.89 24.46 -0.82
CA VAL A 445 -19.63 24.06 -1.47
C VAL A 445 -19.84 23.90 -2.97
N ARG A 446 -18.88 24.37 -3.79
CA ARG A 446 -18.94 24.25 -5.25
C ARG A 446 -19.15 22.78 -5.67
N THR A 447 -20.20 22.50 -6.44
CA THR A 447 -20.44 21.17 -7.01
C THR A 447 -19.67 20.96 -8.32
N ARG A 448 -19.35 19.69 -8.61
CA ARG A 448 -18.81 19.25 -9.91
C ARG A 448 -19.36 17.87 -10.26
N GLU A 449 -20.59 17.85 -10.74
CA GLU A 449 -21.28 16.61 -11.10
C GLU A 449 -20.51 15.77 -12.13
N LEU A 450 -20.42 14.47 -11.84
CA LEU A 450 -19.71 13.50 -12.67
C LEU A 450 -20.33 13.38 -14.08
N SER A 451 -21.66 13.42 -14.17
CA SER A 451 -22.42 13.37 -15.42
C SER A 451 -22.12 14.58 -16.31
N THR A 452 -22.20 15.79 -15.76
CA THR A 452 -21.90 17.04 -16.48
C THR A 452 -20.46 17.09 -16.99
N HIS A 453 -19.49 16.54 -16.24
CA HIS A 453 -18.12 16.46 -16.72
C HIS A 453 -17.99 15.40 -17.83
N ALA A 454 -18.64 14.24 -17.69
CA ALA A 454 -18.64 13.19 -18.70
C ALA A 454 -19.22 13.67 -20.05
N GLU A 455 -20.15 14.61 -20.08
CA GLU A 455 -20.66 15.20 -21.34
C GLU A 455 -19.62 16.01 -22.13
N ARG A 456 -18.58 16.51 -21.44
CA ARG A 456 -17.53 17.37 -22.03
C ARG A 456 -16.25 16.62 -22.35
N LEU A 457 -16.23 15.31 -22.10
CA LEU A 457 -15.06 14.45 -22.25
C LEU A 457 -15.46 13.19 -22.98
N ASP A 458 -14.66 12.75 -23.96
CA ASP A 458 -14.78 11.40 -24.48
C ASP A 458 -14.32 10.40 -23.40
N VAL A 459 -15.26 9.93 -22.58
CA VAL A 459 -15.00 9.01 -21.46
C VAL A 459 -14.45 7.67 -21.97
N LYS A 460 -14.82 7.24 -23.17
CA LYS A 460 -14.32 6.00 -23.76
C LYS A 460 -12.85 6.16 -24.16
N HIS A 461 -12.49 7.27 -24.81
CA HIS A 461 -11.11 7.58 -25.14
C HIS A 461 -10.27 7.79 -23.87
N PHE A 462 -10.79 8.51 -22.87
CA PHE A 462 -10.11 8.65 -21.59
C PHE A 462 -9.89 7.29 -20.92
N GLY A 463 -10.91 6.42 -20.91
CA GLY A 463 -10.81 5.04 -20.43
C GLY A 463 -9.72 4.26 -21.16
N ALA A 464 -9.67 4.30 -22.49
CA ALA A 464 -8.63 3.63 -23.27
C ALA A 464 -7.21 4.17 -22.99
N LYS A 465 -7.08 5.49 -22.77
CA LYS A 465 -5.81 6.14 -22.37
C LYS A 465 -5.36 5.65 -20.98
N VAL A 466 -6.28 5.50 -20.05
CA VAL A 466 -6.02 5.02 -18.68
C VAL A 466 -5.76 3.52 -18.65
N ASP A 467 -6.49 2.73 -19.43
CA ASP A 467 -6.40 1.27 -19.41
C ASP A 467 -5.25 0.71 -20.24
N ARG A 468 -4.39 1.58 -20.78
CA ARG A 468 -3.10 1.19 -21.35
C ARG A 468 -2.27 0.36 -20.34
N PRO A 469 -1.45 -0.60 -20.81
CA PRO A 469 -0.57 -1.38 -19.95
C PRO A 469 0.37 -0.50 -19.11
N ILE A 470 0.64 -0.93 -17.87
CA ILE A 470 1.54 -0.23 -16.93
C ILE A 470 3.03 -0.35 -17.32
N ALA A 471 3.37 -1.26 -18.24
CA ALA A 471 4.71 -1.47 -18.77
C ALA A 471 4.64 -1.87 -20.25
N ALA A 472 5.75 -1.76 -20.99
CA ALA A 472 5.80 -2.10 -22.41
C ALA A 472 5.45 -3.57 -22.71
N THR A 473 5.77 -4.47 -21.77
CA THR A 473 5.47 -5.90 -21.82
C THR A 473 4.91 -6.30 -20.48
N LEU A 474 3.76 -6.97 -20.48
CA LEU A 474 3.18 -7.58 -19.28
C LEU A 474 3.11 -9.10 -19.49
N PRO A 475 3.35 -9.90 -18.44
CA PRO A 475 3.24 -11.34 -18.52
C PRO A 475 1.78 -11.79 -18.57
N LYS A 476 1.52 -12.93 -19.18
CA LYS A 476 0.34 -13.75 -18.92
C LYS A 476 0.65 -14.72 -17.79
N VAL A 477 -0.21 -14.79 -16.77
CA VAL A 477 0.10 -15.46 -15.50
C VAL A 477 -0.90 -16.58 -15.21
N ALA A 478 -0.39 -17.77 -14.89
CA ALA A 478 -1.17 -18.82 -14.27
C ALA A 478 -0.96 -18.83 -12.77
N VAL A 479 -2.04 -18.94 -11.99
CA VAL A 479 -2.01 -19.17 -10.55
C VAL A 479 -2.56 -20.56 -10.26
N VAL A 480 -1.81 -21.39 -9.54
CA VAL A 480 -2.23 -22.74 -9.15
C VAL A 480 -2.68 -22.71 -7.68
N GLY A 481 -3.97 -22.88 -7.45
CA GLY A 481 -4.64 -22.81 -6.15
C GLY A 481 -5.37 -21.49 -5.92
N ALA A 482 -6.68 -21.57 -5.63
CA ALA A 482 -7.56 -20.45 -5.29
C ALA A 482 -7.74 -20.29 -3.77
N GLY A 483 -6.68 -20.56 -2.99
CA GLY A 483 -6.61 -20.20 -1.57
C GLY A 483 -6.37 -18.70 -1.37
N MET A 484 -6.33 -18.26 -0.11
CA MET A 484 -6.15 -16.84 0.24
C MET A 484 -4.99 -16.17 -0.48
N ALA A 485 -3.80 -16.80 -0.51
CA ALA A 485 -2.62 -16.20 -1.14
C ALA A 485 -2.75 -16.19 -2.67
N GLY A 486 -3.30 -17.26 -3.26
CA GLY A 486 -3.55 -17.38 -4.70
C GLY A 486 -4.53 -16.33 -5.21
N LEU A 487 -5.64 -16.14 -4.51
CA LEU A 487 -6.62 -15.09 -4.84
C LEU A 487 -6.04 -13.69 -4.61
N SER A 488 -5.24 -13.49 -3.56
CA SER A 488 -4.60 -12.20 -3.29
C SER A 488 -3.60 -11.82 -4.39
N VAL A 489 -2.75 -12.74 -4.84
CA VAL A 489 -1.81 -12.48 -5.93
C VAL A 489 -2.55 -12.23 -7.25
N ALA A 490 -3.57 -13.03 -7.57
CA ALA A 490 -4.37 -12.87 -8.77
C ALA A 490 -5.10 -11.51 -8.80
N ARG A 491 -5.69 -11.12 -7.67
CA ARG A 491 -6.38 -9.84 -7.51
C ARG A 491 -5.45 -8.66 -7.76
N VAL A 492 -4.33 -8.60 -7.06
CA VAL A 492 -3.38 -7.47 -7.18
C VAL A 492 -2.86 -7.36 -8.60
N LEU A 493 -2.53 -8.47 -9.27
CA LEU A 493 -2.08 -8.46 -10.66
C LEU A 493 -3.20 -8.00 -11.62
N GLN A 494 -4.43 -8.48 -11.46
CA GLN A 494 -5.57 -8.09 -12.30
C GLN A 494 -5.93 -6.61 -12.13
N ASP A 495 -5.89 -6.07 -10.91
CA ASP A 495 -6.14 -4.63 -10.64
C ASP A 495 -5.13 -3.72 -11.39
N HIS A 496 -3.95 -4.25 -11.72
CA HIS A 496 -2.92 -3.60 -12.53
C HIS A 496 -3.01 -3.94 -14.04
N GLY A 497 -4.03 -4.69 -14.46
CA GLY A 497 -4.29 -5.04 -15.86
C GLY A 497 -3.45 -6.20 -16.40
N ILE A 498 -2.87 -7.04 -15.52
CA ILE A 498 -2.16 -8.27 -15.91
C ILE A 498 -3.19 -9.38 -16.12
N ASP A 499 -3.04 -10.14 -17.21
CA ASP A 499 -3.89 -11.28 -17.54
C ASP A 499 -3.57 -12.47 -16.62
N VAL A 500 -4.53 -12.87 -15.78
CA VAL A 500 -4.37 -13.91 -14.78
C VAL A 500 -5.48 -14.94 -14.88
N THR A 501 -5.10 -16.22 -14.96
CA THR A 501 -6.01 -17.37 -14.82
C THR A 501 -5.64 -18.14 -13.57
N VAL A 502 -6.63 -18.43 -12.72
CA VAL A 502 -6.47 -19.25 -11.51
C VAL A 502 -7.01 -20.65 -11.77
N PHE A 503 -6.21 -21.67 -11.49
CA PHE A 503 -6.61 -23.08 -11.58
C PHE A 503 -6.79 -23.64 -10.17
N GLU A 504 -7.99 -24.13 -9.86
CA GLU A 504 -8.35 -24.71 -8.56
C GLU A 504 -8.82 -26.15 -8.74
N GLN A 505 -8.23 -27.06 -7.97
CA GLN A 505 -8.54 -28.49 -8.01
C GLN A 505 -9.93 -28.81 -7.44
N ALA A 506 -10.46 -27.98 -6.53
CA ALA A 506 -11.76 -28.16 -5.91
C ALA A 506 -12.87 -27.50 -6.73
N GLU A 507 -14.11 -27.92 -6.47
CA GLU A 507 -15.33 -27.33 -7.05
C GLU A 507 -15.71 -25.97 -6.42
N GLN A 508 -14.87 -25.45 -5.51
CA GLN A 508 -15.05 -24.16 -4.84
C GLN A 508 -13.70 -23.53 -4.49
N VAL A 509 -13.70 -22.21 -4.32
CA VAL A 509 -12.50 -21.46 -3.90
C VAL A 509 -12.27 -21.54 -2.39
N GLY A 510 -11.08 -21.10 -1.96
CA GLY A 510 -10.79 -20.78 -0.57
C GLY A 510 -9.88 -21.76 0.17
N GLY A 511 -9.64 -22.95 -0.36
CA GLY A 511 -8.77 -23.94 0.28
C GLY A 511 -9.20 -24.20 1.73
N ARG A 512 -8.32 -23.93 2.72
CA ARG A 512 -8.66 -24.06 4.15
C ARG A 512 -9.72 -23.06 4.64
N ILE A 513 -9.99 -21.98 3.93
CA ILE A 513 -11.07 -21.01 4.26
C ILE A 513 -12.43 -21.55 3.83
N ALA A 514 -12.46 -22.49 2.88
CA ALA A 514 -13.67 -22.96 2.25
C ALA A 514 -14.64 -23.59 3.28
N THR A 515 -15.93 -23.32 3.13
CA THR A 515 -16.95 -23.87 4.01
C THR A 515 -17.37 -25.25 3.51
N TYR A 516 -17.55 -26.20 4.43
CA TYR A 516 -18.06 -27.53 4.09
C TYR A 516 -19.59 -27.51 4.09
N HIS A 517 -20.21 -28.02 3.03
CA HIS A 517 -21.66 -28.13 2.89
C HIS A 517 -22.07 -29.59 2.74
N ALA A 518 -23.07 -30.02 3.52
CA ALA A 518 -23.66 -31.34 3.40
C ALA A 518 -25.19 -31.28 3.42
N MET A 519 -25.82 -32.09 2.57
CA MET A 519 -27.26 -32.35 2.64
C MET A 519 -27.48 -33.67 3.36
N SER A 520 -28.34 -33.66 4.37
CA SER A 520 -28.85 -34.87 5.00
C SER A 520 -30.17 -35.29 4.37
N VAL A 521 -30.34 -36.60 4.24
CA VAL A 521 -31.61 -37.23 3.88
C VAL A 521 -32.39 -37.42 5.17
N THR A 522 -33.24 -36.47 5.52
CA THR A 522 -34.21 -36.65 6.61
C THR A 522 -35.59 -36.94 6.05
N ASP A 523 -36.02 -38.19 6.27
CA ASP A 523 -37.33 -38.82 6.07
C ASP A 523 -37.98 -38.79 4.68
N SER A 524 -38.12 -39.99 4.11
CA SER A 524 -38.93 -40.37 2.94
C SER A 524 -40.43 -40.04 3.07
N ASN A 525 -40.86 -39.39 4.16
CA ASN A 525 -42.25 -39.06 4.44
C ASN A 525 -42.55 -37.54 4.45
N ASN A 526 -41.56 -36.63 4.35
CA ASN A 526 -41.85 -35.19 4.35
C ASN A 526 -40.97 -34.31 3.43
N GLY A 527 -40.02 -34.88 2.68
CA GLY A 527 -39.33 -34.18 1.58
C GLY A 527 -38.46 -32.97 1.94
N SER A 528 -38.21 -32.68 3.22
CA SER A 528 -37.32 -31.60 3.65
C SER A 528 -35.90 -32.15 3.90
N HIS A 529 -34.93 -31.70 3.10
CA HIS A 529 -33.51 -31.97 3.32
C HIS A 529 -32.93 -31.01 4.36
N ALA A 530 -32.32 -31.54 5.43
CA ALA A 530 -31.54 -30.71 6.34
C ALA A 530 -30.18 -30.36 5.71
N SER A 531 -29.81 -29.09 5.69
CA SER A 531 -28.50 -28.61 5.19
C SER A 531 -27.59 -28.25 6.36
N TYR A 532 -26.39 -28.83 6.37
CA TYR A 532 -25.33 -28.57 7.33
C TYR A 532 -24.20 -27.79 6.68
N GLN A 533 -23.64 -26.87 7.45
CA GLN A 533 -22.56 -25.99 7.04
C GLN A 533 -21.51 -25.95 8.15
N PHE A 534 -20.23 -26.13 7.79
CA PHE A 534 -19.12 -26.12 8.74
C PHE A 534 -17.88 -25.34 8.25
N ASP A 535 -17.42 -24.43 9.10
CA ASP A 535 -16.15 -23.69 9.16
C ASP A 535 -14.84 -24.50 9.01
N HIS A 536 -14.85 -25.76 8.56
CA HIS A 536 -13.94 -26.85 8.99
C HIS A 536 -12.41 -26.63 8.95
N GLY A 537 -11.87 -25.76 8.10
CA GLY A 537 -10.46 -25.39 8.09
C GLY A 537 -10.15 -24.16 8.94
N ALA A 538 -10.45 -22.95 8.46
CA ALA A 538 -10.21 -21.69 9.16
C ALA A 538 -11.46 -21.28 9.97
N GLN A 539 -11.46 -21.53 11.28
CA GLN A 539 -12.62 -21.22 12.13
C GLN A 539 -12.83 -19.74 12.42
N TYR A 540 -11.74 -18.98 12.38
CA TYR A 540 -11.70 -17.54 12.58
C TYR A 540 -10.35 -17.03 12.09
N PHE A 541 -10.19 -15.72 12.04
CA PHE A 541 -8.89 -15.09 11.81
C PHE A 541 -8.70 -13.84 12.69
N THR A 542 -7.47 -13.35 12.71
CA THR A 542 -7.08 -12.09 13.37
C THR A 542 -6.42 -11.19 12.34
N ALA A 543 -6.55 -9.88 12.50
CA ALA A 543 -5.87 -8.89 11.67
C ALA A 543 -5.02 -7.97 12.56
N CYS A 544 -3.76 -7.77 12.21
CA CYS A 544 -2.84 -6.91 12.97
C CYS A 544 -2.09 -5.91 12.09
N GLY A 545 -1.73 -6.29 10.86
CA GLY A 545 -0.99 -5.47 9.92
C GLY A 545 -1.86 -4.39 9.27
N PRO A 546 -1.36 -3.15 9.10
CA PRO A 546 -2.15 -2.05 8.55
C PRO A 546 -2.77 -2.33 7.17
N THR A 547 -2.06 -3.07 6.32
CA THR A 547 -2.56 -3.46 4.98
C THR A 547 -3.76 -4.38 5.10
N PHE A 548 -3.66 -5.46 5.88
CA PHE A 548 -4.73 -6.43 6.00
C PHE A 548 -5.93 -5.86 6.79
N CYS A 549 -5.69 -5.11 7.87
CA CYS A 549 -6.73 -4.43 8.63
C CYS A 549 -7.61 -3.51 7.76
N ARG A 550 -7.03 -2.84 6.75
CA ARG A 550 -7.77 -1.98 5.84
C ARG A 550 -8.76 -2.76 4.96
N HIS A 551 -8.36 -3.92 4.44
CA HIS A 551 -9.26 -4.81 3.72
C HIS A 551 -10.34 -5.37 4.65
N VAL A 552 -9.97 -5.82 5.86
CA VAL A 552 -10.93 -6.34 6.85
C VAL A 552 -11.96 -5.29 7.24
N ASN A 553 -11.55 -4.04 7.46
CA ASN A 553 -12.49 -2.94 7.73
C ASN A 553 -13.43 -2.69 6.55
N SER A 554 -12.94 -2.80 5.31
CA SER A 554 -13.79 -2.74 4.12
C SER A 554 -14.77 -3.89 4.04
N TRP A 555 -14.33 -5.13 4.33
CA TRP A 555 -15.19 -6.31 4.35
C TRP A 555 -16.23 -6.26 5.46
N ILE A 556 -15.94 -5.59 6.58
CA ILE A 556 -16.91 -5.30 7.62
C ILE A 556 -17.96 -4.31 7.13
N HIS A 557 -17.54 -3.23 6.47
CA HIS A 557 -18.46 -2.28 5.85
C HIS A 557 -19.40 -2.95 4.84
N ASP A 558 -18.85 -3.84 4.01
CA ASP A 558 -19.60 -4.56 2.98
C ASP A 558 -20.38 -5.78 3.53
N GLY A 559 -20.31 -6.04 4.85
CA GLY A 559 -21.03 -7.14 5.50
C GLY A 559 -20.48 -8.55 5.23
N ILE A 560 -19.32 -8.67 4.58
CA ILE A 560 -18.64 -9.92 4.24
C ILE A 560 -17.94 -10.53 5.47
N VAL A 561 -17.48 -9.68 6.39
CA VAL A 561 -16.79 -10.08 7.62
C VAL A 561 -17.44 -9.41 8.83
N GLN A 562 -17.46 -10.10 9.97
CA GLN A 562 -17.81 -9.46 11.24
C GLN A 562 -16.89 -9.90 12.38
N PRO A 563 -16.70 -9.05 13.42
CA PRO A 563 -16.10 -9.49 14.68
C PRO A 563 -16.94 -10.60 15.32
N TRP A 564 -16.31 -11.71 15.66
CA TRP A 564 -16.91 -12.77 16.45
C TRP A 564 -16.69 -12.50 17.94
N LEU A 565 -17.76 -12.08 18.61
CA LEU A 565 -17.77 -11.73 20.04
C LEU A 565 -18.03 -12.95 20.95
N GLY A 566 -17.68 -14.16 20.48
CA GLY A 566 -17.86 -15.40 21.22
C GLY A 566 -16.99 -15.49 22.47
N LYS A 567 -17.48 -16.17 23.50
CA LYS A 567 -16.76 -16.48 24.73
C LYS A 567 -15.75 -17.59 24.46
N VAL A 568 -14.48 -17.21 24.34
CA VAL A 568 -13.36 -18.16 24.14
C VAL A 568 -12.69 -18.48 25.47
N VAL A 569 -12.54 -19.76 25.78
CA VAL A 569 -11.93 -20.24 27.03
C VAL A 569 -10.72 -21.15 26.81
N SER A 570 -10.01 -21.49 27.88
CA SER A 570 -9.09 -22.63 27.88
C SER A 570 -9.66 -23.76 28.73
N LEU A 571 -9.59 -25.00 28.24
CA LEU A 571 -10.00 -26.20 28.98
C LEU A 571 -8.77 -27.05 29.32
N CYS A 572 -8.76 -27.63 30.51
CA CYS A 572 -8.06 -28.90 30.76
C CYS A 572 -9.09 -30.04 30.77
N GLY A 573 -8.65 -31.27 30.54
CA GLY A 573 -9.52 -32.45 30.43
C GLY A 573 -10.67 -32.48 31.47
N GLN A 574 -11.82 -33.00 31.05
CA GLN A 574 -13.10 -33.00 31.79
C GLN A 574 -13.74 -31.59 31.95
N GLY A 575 -13.78 -30.78 30.89
CA GLY A 575 -14.59 -29.55 30.86
C GLY A 575 -14.19 -28.41 31.81
N THR A 576 -13.06 -28.52 32.50
CA THR A 576 -12.64 -27.52 33.49
C THR A 576 -12.08 -26.27 32.81
N VAL A 577 -12.76 -25.13 32.99
CA VAL A 577 -12.33 -23.82 32.46
C VAL A 577 -11.15 -23.28 33.27
N LEU A 578 -10.00 -23.15 32.62
CA LEU A 578 -8.77 -22.62 33.20
C LEU A 578 -8.65 -21.10 33.06
N ASP A 579 -9.09 -20.54 31.93
CA ASP A 579 -8.87 -19.14 31.60
C ASP A 579 -9.91 -18.63 30.58
N ARG A 580 -10.09 -17.31 30.50
CA ARG A 580 -10.96 -16.62 29.54
C ARG A 580 -10.15 -15.68 28.66
N HIS A 581 -10.29 -15.82 27.34
CA HIS A 581 -9.56 -15.03 26.36
C HIS A 581 -10.43 -13.89 25.80
N CYS A 582 -10.25 -12.68 26.32
CA CYS A 582 -10.98 -11.48 25.87
C CYS A 582 -10.10 -10.41 25.19
N ASP A 583 -8.81 -10.68 24.98
CA ASP A 583 -7.79 -9.69 24.65
C ASP A 583 -7.69 -9.36 23.15
N LYS A 584 -8.19 -10.23 22.25
CA LYS A 584 -8.02 -10.07 20.80
C LYS A 584 -9.32 -10.24 20.04
N PRO A 585 -9.67 -9.29 19.15
CA PRO A 585 -10.80 -9.46 18.24
C PRO A 585 -10.50 -10.62 17.29
N ARG A 586 -11.48 -11.51 17.16
CA ARG A 586 -11.51 -12.58 16.16
C ARG A 586 -12.54 -12.20 15.11
N TYR A 587 -12.27 -12.50 13.86
CA TYR A 587 -13.13 -12.18 12.74
C TYR A 587 -13.53 -13.47 12.02
N VAL A 588 -14.72 -13.45 11.43
CA VAL A 588 -15.26 -14.55 10.63
C VAL A 588 -15.95 -13.99 9.38
N GLY A 589 -15.99 -14.78 8.31
CA GLY A 589 -16.84 -14.49 7.16
C GLY A 589 -18.33 -14.65 7.51
N VAL A 590 -19.18 -13.91 6.79
CA VAL A 590 -20.63 -13.85 6.98
C VAL A 590 -21.33 -14.02 5.62
N PRO A 591 -22.32 -14.94 5.49
CA PRO A 591 -22.82 -15.85 6.53
C PRO A 591 -21.86 -17.03 6.81
N SER A 592 -20.84 -17.21 5.99
CA SER A 592 -19.93 -18.36 5.99
C SER A 592 -18.49 -17.89 5.80
N MET A 593 -17.50 -18.71 6.18
CA MET A 593 -16.11 -18.27 6.15
C MET A 593 -15.56 -18.05 4.73
N ASP A 594 -16.06 -18.82 3.76
CA ASP A 594 -15.74 -18.72 2.33
C ASP A 594 -16.26 -17.45 1.63
N ALA A 595 -17.21 -16.72 2.23
CA ALA A 595 -17.67 -15.43 1.71
C ALA A 595 -16.49 -14.46 1.42
N ILE A 596 -15.40 -14.55 2.20
CA ILE A 596 -14.18 -13.77 2.00
C ILE A 596 -13.50 -14.14 0.68
N THR A 597 -13.37 -15.43 0.39
CA THR A 597 -12.69 -15.93 -0.80
C THR A 597 -13.57 -15.86 -2.04
N GLU A 598 -14.88 -15.97 -1.91
CA GLU A 598 -15.83 -15.67 -2.98
C GLU A 598 -15.76 -14.20 -3.39
N HIS A 599 -15.74 -13.28 -2.41
CA HIS A 599 -15.53 -11.85 -2.66
C HIS A 599 -14.21 -11.57 -3.36
N LEU A 600 -13.12 -12.19 -2.90
CA LEU A 600 -11.82 -12.06 -3.55
C LEU A 600 -11.77 -12.69 -4.95
N ALA A 601 -12.56 -13.72 -5.21
CA ALA A 601 -12.67 -14.39 -6.51
C ALA A 601 -13.56 -13.63 -7.51
N ALA A 602 -14.44 -12.75 -7.04
CA ALA A 602 -15.40 -12.04 -7.89
C ALA A 602 -14.72 -11.27 -9.04
N ASP A 603 -15.10 -11.54 -10.29
CA ASP A 603 -14.47 -10.99 -11.51
C ASP A 603 -13.06 -11.52 -11.86
N LEU A 604 -12.54 -12.56 -11.19
CA LEU A 604 -11.33 -13.30 -11.64
C LEU A 604 -11.70 -14.45 -12.58
N ASP A 605 -10.81 -14.79 -13.52
CA ASP A 605 -10.88 -16.04 -14.28
C ASP A 605 -10.41 -17.19 -13.39
N VAL A 606 -11.36 -17.87 -12.73
CA VAL A 606 -11.10 -19.03 -11.86
C VAL A 606 -11.68 -20.29 -12.50
N ARG A 607 -10.83 -21.27 -12.76
CA ARG A 607 -11.18 -22.58 -13.32
C ARG A 607 -11.23 -23.60 -12.19
N LEU A 608 -12.44 -23.92 -11.73
CA LEU A 608 -12.73 -24.88 -10.66
C LEU A 608 -12.73 -26.33 -11.18
N GLY A 609 -12.45 -27.31 -10.32
CA GLY A 609 -12.38 -28.73 -10.70
C GLY A 609 -11.18 -29.08 -11.59
N HIS A 610 -10.19 -28.18 -11.70
CA HIS A 610 -9.02 -28.28 -12.56
C HIS A 610 -7.75 -28.51 -11.72
N ARG A 611 -7.35 -29.77 -11.58
CA ARG A 611 -6.12 -30.13 -10.85
C ARG A 611 -4.92 -30.03 -11.79
N VAL A 612 -3.97 -29.16 -11.46
CA VAL A 612 -2.67 -29.11 -12.14
C VAL A 612 -1.80 -30.26 -11.66
N GLU A 613 -1.45 -31.16 -12.57
CA GLU A 613 -0.61 -32.33 -12.27
C GLU A 613 0.87 -32.02 -12.48
N GLN A 614 1.21 -31.28 -13.54
CA GLN A 614 2.58 -30.98 -13.93
C GLN A 614 2.70 -29.63 -14.63
N LEU A 615 3.88 -29.01 -14.50
CA LEU A 615 4.29 -27.84 -15.28
C LEU A 615 5.17 -28.31 -16.43
N VAL A 616 4.76 -28.01 -17.67
CA VAL A 616 5.49 -28.37 -18.88
C VAL A 616 6.10 -27.11 -19.47
N SER A 617 7.42 -27.11 -19.64
CA SER A 617 8.13 -26.02 -20.31
C SER A 617 7.99 -26.15 -21.83
N ASP A 618 7.45 -25.12 -22.47
CA ASP A 618 7.31 -24.96 -23.92
C ASP A 618 8.19 -23.77 -24.35
N ALA A 619 9.47 -24.03 -24.56
CA ALA A 619 10.53 -23.04 -24.81
C ALA A 619 10.67 -22.01 -23.68
N GLU A 620 10.20 -20.77 -23.89
CA GLU A 620 10.25 -19.65 -22.92
C GLU A 620 8.94 -19.49 -22.12
N ARG A 621 7.96 -20.39 -22.30
CA ARG A 621 6.64 -20.32 -21.65
C ARG A 621 6.27 -21.63 -20.98
N TRP A 622 5.22 -21.59 -20.18
CA TRP A 622 4.71 -22.71 -19.40
C TRP A 622 3.32 -23.14 -19.88
N ARG A 623 3.12 -24.45 -20.00
CA ARG A 623 1.79 -25.07 -20.10
C ARG A 623 1.55 -25.90 -18.85
N LEU A 624 0.29 -25.96 -18.43
CA LEU A 624 -0.14 -26.78 -17.31
C LEU A 624 -0.77 -28.05 -17.86
N SER A 625 -0.30 -29.21 -17.38
CA SER A 625 -1.04 -30.46 -17.55
C SER A 625 -2.12 -30.51 -16.47
N VAL A 626 -3.38 -30.53 -16.91
CA VAL A 626 -4.55 -30.38 -16.03
C VAL A 626 -5.45 -31.59 -16.16
N SER A 627 -5.84 -32.20 -15.05
CA SER A 627 -6.96 -33.14 -14.98
C SER A 627 -8.23 -32.39 -14.60
N ASP A 628 -9.29 -32.55 -15.40
CA ASP A 628 -10.63 -32.17 -14.96
C ASP A 628 -11.22 -33.32 -14.15
N GLY A 629 -11.96 -33.03 -13.07
CA GLY A 629 -12.54 -34.05 -12.19
C GLY A 629 -13.52 -35.02 -12.86
N THR A 630 -13.79 -34.85 -14.16
CA THR A 630 -14.80 -35.60 -14.93
C THR A 630 -14.21 -36.57 -15.96
N HIS A 631 -12.95 -36.40 -16.34
CA HIS A 631 -12.28 -37.19 -17.38
C HIS A 631 -10.97 -37.81 -16.87
N ALA A 632 -10.72 -39.06 -17.24
CA ALA A 632 -9.49 -39.77 -16.87
C ALA A 632 -8.24 -39.25 -17.62
N ALA A 633 -8.41 -38.40 -18.63
CA ALA A 633 -7.33 -37.86 -19.45
C ALA A 633 -7.01 -36.42 -19.05
N THR A 634 -5.72 -36.10 -18.93
CA THR A 634 -5.24 -34.73 -18.75
C THR A 634 -5.29 -33.96 -20.07
N PHE A 635 -5.56 -32.66 -20.02
CA PHE A 635 -5.40 -31.74 -21.14
C PHE A 635 -4.33 -30.68 -20.84
N GLU A 636 -3.80 -30.05 -21.88
CA GLU A 636 -2.82 -28.96 -21.73
C GLU A 636 -3.52 -27.60 -21.78
N SER A 637 -3.13 -26.72 -20.86
CA SER A 637 -3.59 -25.33 -20.89
C SER A 637 -3.01 -24.55 -22.09
N GLU A 638 -3.53 -23.36 -22.30
CA GLU A 638 -2.84 -22.30 -23.04
C GLU A 638 -1.48 -21.96 -22.41
N PRO A 639 -0.54 -21.35 -23.17
CA PRO A 639 0.77 -21.01 -22.64
C PRO A 639 0.73 -19.74 -21.76
N PHE A 640 1.52 -19.75 -20.69
CA PHE A 640 1.70 -18.66 -19.73
C PHE A 640 3.17 -18.26 -19.64
N ASP A 641 3.45 -16.99 -19.36
CA ASP A 641 4.82 -16.52 -19.14
C ASP A 641 5.30 -16.83 -17.72
N LEU A 642 4.38 -16.78 -16.75
CA LEU A 642 4.66 -17.03 -15.33
C LEU A 642 3.69 -18.06 -14.73
N VAL A 643 4.18 -18.86 -13.80
CA VAL A 643 3.36 -19.80 -13.00
C VAL A 643 3.58 -19.55 -11.52
N LEU A 644 2.51 -19.25 -10.80
CA LEU A 644 2.53 -18.91 -9.37
C LEU A 644 1.77 -19.97 -8.58
N CYS A 645 2.44 -20.69 -7.69
CA CYS A 645 1.84 -21.77 -6.93
C CYS A 645 1.42 -21.29 -5.53
N ASN A 646 0.11 -21.27 -5.26
CA ASN A 646 -0.42 -21.24 -3.91
C ASN A 646 -0.81 -22.66 -3.47
N CYS A 647 0.21 -23.45 -3.13
CA CYS A 647 0.04 -24.81 -2.65
C CYS A 647 0.77 -24.99 -1.32
N PRO A 648 0.33 -25.93 -0.46
CA PRO A 648 1.16 -26.38 0.65
C PRO A 648 2.52 -26.92 0.16
N PRO A 649 3.60 -26.89 0.97
CA PRO A 649 4.95 -27.22 0.52
C PRO A 649 5.05 -28.56 -0.20
N ARG A 650 4.39 -29.61 0.29
CA ARG A 650 4.41 -30.94 -0.36
C ARG A 650 3.80 -30.93 -1.75
N ALA A 651 2.69 -30.22 -1.94
CA ALA A 651 2.04 -30.10 -3.24
C ALA A 651 2.81 -29.16 -4.17
N ALA A 652 3.33 -28.04 -3.66
CA ALA A 652 4.21 -27.15 -4.41
C ALA A 652 5.46 -27.90 -4.92
N MET A 653 6.10 -28.72 -4.08
CA MET A 653 7.25 -29.54 -4.48
C MET A 653 6.96 -30.45 -5.67
N LYS A 654 5.78 -31.08 -5.75
CA LYS A 654 5.42 -31.92 -6.91
C LYS A 654 5.42 -31.14 -8.23
N LEU A 655 5.16 -29.83 -8.17
CA LEU A 655 5.10 -28.97 -9.34
C LEU A 655 6.45 -28.34 -9.69
N VAL A 656 7.30 -28.05 -8.68
CA VAL A 656 8.51 -27.23 -8.87
C VAL A 656 9.83 -28.00 -8.79
N ASP A 657 9.82 -29.25 -8.29
CA ASP A 657 11.03 -30.06 -8.13
C ASP A 657 11.71 -30.31 -9.48
N GLY A 658 13.02 -30.10 -9.53
CA GLY A 658 13.80 -30.20 -10.77
C GLY A 658 13.60 -29.06 -11.79
N LEU A 659 12.64 -28.14 -11.58
CA LEU A 659 12.37 -27.04 -12.51
C LEU A 659 12.98 -25.70 -12.07
N THR A 660 13.12 -25.46 -10.76
CA THR A 660 13.59 -24.18 -10.21
C THR A 660 14.40 -24.37 -8.93
N SER A 661 15.31 -23.42 -8.70
CA SER A 661 16.11 -23.32 -7.47
C SER A 661 15.25 -23.14 -6.20
N LEU A 662 13.98 -22.72 -6.34
CA LEU A 662 13.07 -22.55 -5.21
C LEU A 662 12.78 -23.87 -4.47
N ALA A 663 12.88 -25.02 -5.14
CA ALA A 663 12.59 -26.33 -4.56
C ALA A 663 13.38 -26.58 -3.26
N GLU A 664 14.64 -26.15 -3.19
CA GLU A 664 15.48 -26.26 -1.99
C GLU A 664 14.97 -25.44 -0.80
N LYS A 665 14.35 -24.28 -1.07
CA LYS A 665 13.76 -23.44 -0.03
C LYS A 665 12.41 -24.00 0.40
N VAL A 666 11.56 -24.41 -0.54
CA VAL A 666 10.24 -25.00 -0.26
C VAL A 666 10.37 -26.26 0.60
N ARG A 667 11.39 -27.11 0.34
CA ARG A 667 11.64 -28.33 1.12
C ARG A 667 11.90 -28.09 2.61
N LYS A 668 12.36 -26.89 2.99
CA LYS A 668 12.61 -26.51 4.38
C LYS A 668 11.34 -26.11 5.13
N ALA A 669 10.25 -25.79 4.43
CA ALA A 669 9.00 -25.43 5.07
C ALA A 669 8.29 -26.68 5.58
N VAL A 670 8.18 -26.82 6.90
CA VAL A 670 7.53 -27.98 7.53
C VAL A 670 6.12 -27.62 7.97
N MET A 671 5.15 -28.35 7.44
CA MET A 671 3.73 -28.27 7.86
C MET A 671 3.30 -29.55 8.58
N ARG A 672 2.45 -29.37 9.58
CA ARG A 672 1.85 -30.46 10.37
C ARG A 672 0.40 -30.69 9.98
N PRO A 673 -0.08 -31.94 10.06
CA PRO A 673 -1.46 -32.27 9.72
C PRO A 673 -2.44 -31.95 10.84
N CYS A 674 -3.72 -31.87 10.50
CA CYS A 674 -4.84 -31.71 11.42
C CYS A 674 -6.06 -32.51 10.95
N TRP A 675 -6.60 -33.37 11.81
CA TRP A 675 -7.97 -33.88 11.64
C TRP A 675 -8.98 -32.87 12.19
N ALA A 676 -10.01 -32.55 11.41
CA ALA A 676 -11.13 -31.71 11.82
C ALA A 676 -12.40 -32.56 11.89
N LEU A 677 -12.96 -32.72 13.09
CA LEU A 677 -14.28 -33.30 13.32
C LEU A 677 -15.34 -32.19 13.20
N MET A 678 -16.39 -32.46 12.44
CA MET A 678 -17.60 -31.66 12.33
C MET A 678 -18.75 -32.44 12.97
N VAL A 679 -19.50 -31.82 13.87
CA VAL A 679 -20.62 -32.47 14.55
C VAL A 679 -21.80 -31.51 14.68
N ALA A 680 -23.00 -31.98 14.39
CA ALA A 680 -24.25 -31.32 14.74
C ALA A 680 -25.00 -32.21 15.73
N ASP A 681 -25.20 -31.70 16.94
CA ASP A 681 -26.01 -32.37 17.97
C ASP A 681 -26.87 -31.31 18.68
N SER A 682 -28.18 -31.55 18.77
CA SER A 682 -29.13 -30.57 19.30
C SER A 682 -28.85 -30.18 20.77
N THR A 683 -28.18 -31.05 21.54
CA THR A 683 -27.80 -30.83 22.94
C THR A 683 -26.64 -29.84 23.11
N LEU A 684 -25.95 -29.46 22.03
CA LEU A 684 -24.80 -28.56 22.04
C LEU A 684 -25.16 -27.08 21.84
N ARG A 685 -26.46 -26.74 21.73
CA ARG A 685 -26.92 -25.36 21.51
C ARG A 685 -26.60 -24.43 22.69
N ASP A 686 -26.80 -24.92 23.91
CA ASP A 686 -26.72 -24.12 25.14
C ASP A 686 -25.39 -24.35 25.90
N MET A 687 -24.27 -24.20 25.20
CA MET A 687 -22.95 -24.23 25.83
C MET A 687 -22.64 -22.88 26.52
N VAL A 688 -21.88 -22.90 27.61
CA VAL A 688 -21.54 -21.67 28.38
C VAL A 688 -20.39 -20.87 27.77
N TYR A 689 -19.73 -21.42 26.75
CA TYR A 689 -18.68 -20.84 25.95
C TYR A 689 -18.94 -21.17 24.47
N ASP A 690 -18.35 -20.39 23.58
CA ASP A 690 -18.52 -20.52 22.12
C ASP A 690 -17.30 -21.16 21.46
N ALA A 691 -16.16 -21.17 22.15
CA ALA A 691 -14.95 -21.84 21.70
C ALA A 691 -14.02 -22.16 22.87
N ALA A 692 -13.13 -23.14 22.68
CA ALA A 692 -12.11 -23.44 23.66
C ALA A 692 -10.78 -23.93 23.05
N PHE A 693 -9.67 -23.42 23.59
CA PHE A 693 -8.37 -24.07 23.47
C PHE A 693 -8.28 -25.23 24.47
N VAL A 694 -7.91 -26.41 24.00
CA VAL A 694 -7.90 -27.63 24.80
C VAL A 694 -6.46 -28.04 25.07
N LYS A 695 -6.11 -28.18 26.35
CA LYS A 695 -4.77 -28.60 26.77
C LYS A 695 -4.73 -30.10 27.03
N GLY A 696 -3.89 -30.79 26.26
CA GLY A 696 -3.61 -32.21 26.41
C GLY A 696 -4.68 -33.11 25.77
N GLY A 697 -4.23 -34.17 25.11
CA GLY A 697 -5.11 -35.15 24.48
C GLY A 697 -5.26 -34.98 22.96
N PRO A 698 -6.27 -35.65 22.38
CA PRO A 698 -6.46 -35.73 20.93
C PRO A 698 -7.02 -34.44 20.32
N ILE A 699 -7.69 -33.58 21.09
CA ILE A 699 -8.29 -32.32 20.62
C ILE A 699 -7.46 -31.14 21.14
N ALA A 700 -7.20 -30.17 20.27
CA ALA A 700 -6.49 -28.94 20.62
C ALA A 700 -7.39 -27.69 20.58
N TRP A 701 -8.47 -27.72 19.81
CA TRP A 701 -9.38 -26.59 19.65
C TRP A 701 -10.80 -27.06 19.36
N VAL A 702 -11.79 -26.37 19.93
CA VAL A 702 -13.21 -26.55 19.61
C VAL A 702 -13.88 -25.20 19.39
N ALA A 703 -14.82 -25.11 18.46
CA ALA A 703 -15.59 -23.89 18.21
C ALA A 703 -17.02 -24.20 17.76
N SER A 704 -17.96 -23.37 18.21
CA SER A 704 -19.33 -23.36 17.74
C SER A 704 -19.44 -22.53 16.46
N ASP A 705 -19.97 -23.16 15.41
CA ASP A 705 -20.39 -22.44 14.21
C ASP A 705 -21.73 -21.74 14.43
N GLY A 706 -22.63 -22.34 15.21
CA GLY A 706 -23.92 -21.74 15.54
C GLY A 706 -23.85 -20.48 16.38
N ALA A 707 -22.67 -20.14 16.93
CA ALA A 707 -22.42 -18.91 17.68
C ALA A 707 -21.77 -17.79 16.84
N LYS A 708 -21.43 -18.05 15.57
CA LYS A 708 -20.82 -17.04 14.69
C LYS A 708 -21.90 -16.17 14.02
N PRO A 709 -21.62 -14.89 13.76
CA PRO A 709 -22.56 -14.00 13.07
C PRO A 709 -23.04 -14.54 11.71
N GLY A 710 -24.32 -14.28 11.39
CA GLY A 710 -24.95 -14.68 10.13
C GLY A 710 -25.27 -16.16 9.98
N ARG A 711 -24.93 -17.01 10.97
CA ARG A 711 -25.23 -18.44 10.96
C ARG A 711 -26.44 -18.74 11.85
N PRO A 712 -27.26 -19.78 11.52
CA PRO A 712 -28.36 -20.20 12.38
C PRO A 712 -27.85 -20.68 13.74
N HIS A 713 -28.47 -20.19 14.82
CA HIS A 713 -28.17 -20.69 16.16
C HIS A 713 -28.48 -22.18 16.24
N SER A 714 -27.44 -22.99 16.44
CA SER A 714 -27.49 -24.44 16.29
C SER A 714 -26.38 -25.11 17.09
N GLY A 715 -26.52 -26.41 17.33
CA GLY A 715 -25.52 -27.23 18.04
C GLY A 715 -24.41 -27.73 17.11
N ARG A 716 -23.98 -26.89 16.17
CA ARG A 716 -22.93 -27.21 15.19
C ARG A 716 -21.56 -26.82 15.74
N TRP A 717 -20.71 -27.81 15.94
CA TRP A 717 -19.38 -27.65 16.52
C TRP A 717 -18.32 -28.28 15.63
N ILE A 718 -17.14 -27.67 15.66
CA ILE A 718 -15.94 -28.19 15.02
C ILE A 718 -14.89 -28.43 16.09
N ALA A 719 -14.24 -29.59 16.03
CA ALA A 719 -13.11 -29.94 16.86
C ALA A 719 -11.88 -30.20 15.99
N HIS A 720 -10.83 -29.41 16.17
CA HIS A 720 -9.52 -29.66 15.58
C HIS A 720 -8.69 -30.53 16.51
N ALA A 721 -8.23 -31.65 15.97
CA ALA A 721 -7.32 -32.54 16.64
C ALA A 721 -5.95 -31.89 16.84
N SER A 722 -5.23 -32.30 17.88
CA SER A 722 -3.85 -31.86 18.08
C SER A 722 -2.96 -32.38 16.96
N ALA A 723 -1.93 -31.61 16.61
CA ALA A 723 -1.04 -31.96 15.50
C ALA A 723 -0.25 -33.25 15.76
N ASP A 724 0.09 -33.56 17.02
CA ASP A 724 0.76 -34.81 17.42
C ASP A 724 -0.17 -36.02 17.28
N TRP A 725 -1.43 -35.84 17.64
CA TRP A 725 -2.42 -36.90 17.49
C TRP A 725 -2.74 -37.14 16.02
N SER A 726 -2.94 -36.07 15.25
CA SER A 726 -3.25 -36.14 13.81
C SER A 726 -2.15 -36.83 13.02
N LEU A 727 -0.87 -36.54 13.35
CA LEU A 727 0.27 -37.19 12.71
C LEU A 727 0.30 -38.70 12.97
N ARG A 728 -0.02 -39.15 14.19
CA ARG A 728 -0.06 -40.58 14.54
C ARG A 728 -1.22 -41.33 13.87
N HIS A 729 -2.27 -40.62 13.45
CA HIS A 729 -3.47 -41.17 12.84
C HIS A 729 -3.61 -40.76 11.36
N SER A 730 -2.50 -40.47 10.67
CA SER A 730 -2.51 -40.05 9.26
C SER A 730 -2.99 -41.13 8.29
N HIS A 731 -2.90 -42.40 8.72
CA HIS A 731 -3.30 -43.58 7.94
C HIS A 731 -4.47 -44.34 8.59
N THR A 732 -5.02 -43.82 9.69
CA THR A 732 -6.18 -44.43 10.35
C THR A 732 -7.43 -44.19 9.49
N PRO A 733 -8.30 -45.19 9.30
CA PRO A 733 -9.55 -45.01 8.56
C PRO A 733 -10.40 -43.88 9.15
N LYS A 734 -11.01 -43.08 8.26
CA LYS A 734 -11.81 -41.89 8.63
C LYS A 734 -12.89 -42.20 9.67
N ASP A 735 -13.60 -43.32 9.53
CA ASP A 735 -14.68 -43.70 10.45
C ASP A 735 -14.16 -44.00 11.87
N GLU A 736 -12.98 -44.61 11.99
CA GLU A 736 -12.33 -44.88 13.28
C GLU A 736 -11.84 -43.59 13.93
N VAL A 737 -11.25 -42.69 13.14
CA VAL A 737 -10.84 -41.35 13.59
C VAL A 737 -12.05 -40.56 14.08
N MET A 738 -13.14 -40.55 13.29
CA MET A 738 -14.37 -39.84 13.63
C MET A 738 -14.94 -40.33 14.97
N LYS A 739 -15.05 -41.65 15.17
CA LYS A 739 -15.52 -42.23 16.43
C LYS A 739 -14.64 -41.81 17.62
N THR A 740 -13.32 -41.91 17.45
CA THR A 740 -12.36 -41.53 18.51
C THR A 740 -12.44 -40.05 18.86
N LEU A 741 -12.58 -39.19 17.85
CA LEU A 741 -12.72 -37.75 18.06
C LEU A 741 -14.07 -37.36 18.65
N LEU A 742 -15.16 -38.07 18.33
CA LEU A 742 -16.47 -37.86 18.97
C LEU A 742 -16.41 -38.17 20.47
N ASP A 743 -15.82 -39.31 20.85
CA ASP A 743 -15.64 -39.70 22.25
C ASP A 743 -14.76 -38.68 22.99
N ALA A 744 -13.67 -38.25 22.36
CA ALA A 744 -12.80 -37.23 22.91
C ALA A 744 -13.49 -35.87 23.04
N PHE A 745 -14.30 -35.48 22.05
CA PHE A 745 -15.02 -34.22 22.05
C PHE A 745 -16.02 -34.18 23.20
N ALA A 746 -16.84 -35.23 23.35
CA ALA A 746 -17.76 -35.41 24.46
C ALA A 746 -17.06 -35.32 25.83
N SER A 747 -15.89 -35.94 25.95
CA SER A 747 -15.08 -35.88 27.18
C SER A 747 -14.49 -34.49 27.46
N VAL A 748 -14.03 -33.79 26.42
CA VAL A 748 -13.45 -32.45 26.55
C VAL A 748 -14.50 -31.43 27.00
N ILE A 749 -15.70 -31.50 26.42
CA ILE A 749 -16.80 -30.59 26.77
C ILE A 749 -17.55 -31.01 28.05
N ASP A 750 -17.23 -32.17 28.61
CA ASP A 750 -17.91 -32.80 29.75
C ASP A 750 -19.43 -32.93 29.55
N ARG A 751 -19.84 -33.33 28.33
CA ARG A 751 -21.25 -33.55 27.97
C ARG A 751 -21.39 -34.72 27.00
N PRO A 752 -22.36 -35.63 27.24
CA PRO A 752 -22.65 -36.70 26.29
C PRO A 752 -23.36 -36.17 25.03
N LEU A 753 -22.95 -36.66 23.86
CA LEU A 753 -23.66 -36.46 22.59
C LEU A 753 -24.82 -37.46 22.54
N LYS A 754 -26.06 -36.97 22.58
CA LYS A 754 -27.27 -37.81 22.70
C LYS A 754 -28.13 -37.79 21.44
N ASP A 755 -27.95 -36.80 20.58
CA ASP A 755 -28.80 -36.53 19.43
C ASP A 755 -27.95 -36.04 18.26
N VAL A 756 -26.98 -36.88 17.85
CA VAL A 756 -26.06 -36.58 16.75
C VAL A 756 -26.83 -36.64 15.44
N GLU A 757 -27.20 -35.47 14.93
CA GLU A 757 -27.91 -35.30 13.67
C GLU A 757 -26.97 -35.45 12.47
N PHE A 758 -25.70 -35.07 12.65
CA PHE A 758 -24.65 -35.16 11.63
C PHE A 758 -23.28 -35.27 12.31
N ALA A 759 -22.40 -36.12 11.77
CA ALA A 759 -20.98 -36.11 12.11
C ALA A 759 -20.14 -36.48 10.89
N ASP A 760 -19.03 -35.78 10.70
CA ASP A 760 -18.05 -36.14 9.68
C ASP A 760 -16.64 -35.66 10.06
N ALA A 761 -15.61 -36.22 9.43
CA ALA A 761 -14.21 -35.85 9.67
C ALA A 761 -13.43 -35.59 8.37
N VAL A 762 -12.60 -34.54 8.39
CA VAL A 762 -11.72 -34.14 7.27
C VAL A 762 -10.27 -34.12 7.73
N TYR A 763 -9.38 -34.66 6.90
CA TYR A 763 -7.93 -34.66 7.15
C TYR A 763 -7.23 -33.59 6.32
N TRP A 764 -6.62 -32.62 6.99
CA TRP A 764 -5.72 -31.66 6.39
C TRP A 764 -4.28 -32.15 6.52
N SER A 765 -3.65 -32.60 5.44
CA SER A 765 -2.27 -33.11 5.47
C SER A 765 -1.24 -32.03 5.84
N ASP A 766 -1.54 -30.77 5.49
CA ASP A 766 -0.69 -29.60 5.67
C ASP A 766 -1.54 -28.44 6.23
N SER A 767 -1.67 -28.39 7.55
CA SER A 767 -2.61 -27.50 8.26
C SER A 767 -1.94 -26.33 8.97
N GLU A 768 -0.84 -26.55 9.70
CA GLU A 768 -0.12 -25.50 10.43
C GLU A 768 1.37 -25.55 10.06
N ALA A 769 1.94 -24.38 9.71
CA ALA A 769 3.38 -24.22 9.56
C ALA A 769 4.03 -24.09 10.94
N ILE A 770 4.96 -24.99 11.25
CA ILE A 770 5.72 -24.96 12.52
C ILE A 770 7.09 -24.29 12.37
N GLU A 771 7.64 -24.32 11.17
CA GLU A 771 8.94 -23.71 10.82
C GLU A 771 8.76 -22.94 9.50
N PRO A 772 8.18 -21.72 9.54
CA PRO A 772 8.08 -20.88 8.36
C PRO A 772 9.46 -20.41 7.88
N LEU A 773 9.58 -20.06 6.61
CA LEU A 773 10.85 -19.72 5.96
C LEU A 773 11.44 -18.34 6.31
N ASP A 774 10.72 -17.51 7.06
CA ASP A 774 11.03 -16.09 7.33
C ASP A 774 11.24 -15.25 6.05
N VAL A 775 10.38 -15.50 5.05
CA VAL A 775 10.29 -14.70 3.81
C VAL A 775 8.84 -14.40 3.50
N ASP A 776 8.55 -13.29 2.82
CA ASP A 776 7.17 -12.98 2.46
C ASP A 776 6.68 -13.84 1.29
N SER A 777 7.52 -14.10 0.30
CA SER A 777 7.22 -14.99 -0.83
C SER A 777 8.51 -15.45 -1.52
N LEU A 778 8.40 -16.39 -2.47
CA LEU A 778 9.51 -16.88 -3.28
C LEU A 778 9.22 -16.69 -4.77
N PHE A 779 10.19 -16.17 -5.51
CA PHE A 779 10.10 -16.02 -6.97
C PHE A 779 11.46 -16.26 -7.62
N ASP A 780 11.48 -17.03 -8.71
CA ASP A 780 12.66 -17.29 -9.52
C ASP A 780 12.50 -16.56 -10.86
N PHE A 781 13.24 -15.46 -11.01
CA PHE A 781 13.20 -14.63 -12.21
C PHE A 781 13.76 -15.32 -13.45
N THR A 782 14.53 -16.40 -13.29
CA THR A 782 15.09 -17.15 -14.41
C THR A 782 14.06 -18.08 -15.02
N THR A 783 13.24 -18.72 -14.18
CA THR A 783 12.24 -19.70 -14.64
C THR A 783 10.84 -19.11 -14.79
N GLY A 784 10.56 -17.97 -14.14
CA GLY A 784 9.20 -17.40 -14.09
C GLY A 784 8.26 -18.12 -13.13
N ILE A 785 8.80 -18.95 -12.22
CA ILE A 785 8.03 -19.69 -11.22
C ILE A 785 8.04 -18.94 -9.89
N GLY A 786 6.87 -18.81 -9.28
CA GLY A 786 6.67 -18.23 -7.95
C GLY A 786 5.93 -19.17 -7.01
N VAL A 787 6.16 -19.02 -5.70
CA VAL A 787 5.44 -19.77 -4.67
C VAL A 787 5.06 -18.85 -3.51
N CYS A 788 3.83 -18.96 -3.04
CA CYS A 788 3.30 -18.20 -1.90
C CYS A 788 2.37 -19.03 -1.01
N GLY A 789 2.28 -18.64 0.26
CA GLY A 789 1.45 -19.31 1.25
C GLY A 789 1.71 -18.77 2.65
N ASP A 790 0.85 -19.12 3.60
CA ASP A 790 1.06 -18.79 5.02
C ASP A 790 2.43 -19.30 5.52
N TRP A 791 2.84 -20.49 5.09
CA TRP A 791 4.12 -21.13 5.44
C TRP A 791 5.38 -20.35 5.03
N CYS A 792 5.28 -19.27 4.26
CA CYS A 792 6.42 -18.40 3.96
C CYS A 792 6.84 -17.57 5.18
N SER A 793 5.90 -16.85 5.82
CA SER A 793 6.19 -15.91 6.92
C SER A 793 5.36 -16.12 8.19
N GLY A 794 4.47 -17.13 8.23
CA GLY A 794 3.68 -17.39 9.44
C GLY A 794 2.73 -18.58 9.35
N ARG A 795 1.58 -18.46 10.02
CA ARG A 795 0.58 -19.54 10.17
C ARG A 795 -0.87 -19.06 10.18
N ARG A 796 -1.08 -17.78 9.87
CA ARG A 796 -2.38 -17.12 9.94
C ARG A 796 -2.89 -16.82 8.54
N LEU A 797 -4.20 -16.61 8.42
CA LEU A 797 -4.84 -16.15 7.19
C LEU A 797 -4.18 -14.84 6.68
N GLU A 798 -3.85 -13.91 7.58
CA GLU A 798 -3.11 -12.69 7.25
C GLU A 798 -1.75 -13.00 6.60
N SER A 799 -1.01 -14.00 7.08
CA SER A 799 0.27 -14.40 6.48
C SER A 799 0.10 -14.89 5.04
N ALA A 800 -0.98 -15.63 4.76
CA ALA A 800 -1.29 -16.06 3.39
C ALA A 800 -1.63 -14.85 2.48
N PHE A 801 -2.48 -13.93 2.95
CA PHE A 801 -2.79 -12.70 2.23
C PHE A 801 -1.52 -11.90 1.89
N THR A 802 -0.70 -11.60 2.90
CA THR A 802 0.55 -10.84 2.72
C THR A 802 1.52 -11.54 1.80
N SER A 803 1.61 -12.88 1.85
CA SER A 803 2.46 -13.66 0.95
C SER A 803 2.03 -13.54 -0.51
N GLY A 804 0.72 -13.60 -0.78
CA GLY A 804 0.17 -13.37 -2.12
C GLY A 804 0.45 -11.97 -2.64
N VAL A 805 0.25 -10.94 -1.80
CA VAL A 805 0.54 -9.54 -2.13
C VAL A 805 2.04 -9.32 -2.40
N ALA A 806 2.93 -9.90 -1.60
CA ALA A 806 4.37 -9.79 -1.79
C ALA A 806 4.84 -10.46 -3.09
N LEU A 807 4.24 -11.60 -3.46
CA LEU A 807 4.53 -12.26 -4.73
C LEU A 807 4.07 -11.41 -5.92
N ALA A 808 2.88 -10.81 -5.83
CA ALA A 808 2.39 -9.87 -6.85
C ALA A 808 3.36 -8.67 -7.00
N GLY A 809 3.78 -8.07 -5.88
CA GLY A 809 4.75 -6.98 -5.90
C GLY A 809 6.08 -7.35 -6.55
N SER A 810 6.57 -8.57 -6.33
CA SER A 810 7.81 -9.07 -6.98
C SER A 810 7.71 -9.06 -8.50
N ILE A 811 6.54 -9.42 -9.04
CA ILE A 811 6.26 -9.38 -10.48
C ILE A 811 6.12 -7.93 -10.92
N LEU A 812 5.30 -7.13 -10.24
CA LEU A 812 5.06 -5.73 -10.60
C LEU A 812 6.37 -4.94 -10.66
N ARG A 813 7.25 -5.06 -9.66
CA ARG A 813 8.57 -4.41 -9.63
C ARG A 813 9.44 -4.83 -10.81
N ARG A 814 9.48 -6.11 -11.14
CA ARG A 814 10.30 -6.66 -12.24
C ARG A 814 9.95 -6.08 -13.60
N TYR A 815 8.66 -5.89 -13.86
CA TYR A 815 8.16 -5.40 -15.15
C TYR A 815 8.07 -3.88 -15.23
N THR A 816 8.20 -3.15 -14.12
CA THR A 816 8.00 -1.69 -14.10
C THR A 816 9.25 -0.88 -13.74
N ILE A 817 10.11 -1.36 -12.84
CA ILE A 817 11.28 -0.59 -12.39
C ILE A 817 12.40 -0.67 -13.42
N ASP A 818 12.90 0.48 -13.84
CA ASP A 818 13.96 0.61 -14.86
C ASP A 818 13.62 -0.15 -16.16
N ARG A 819 12.31 -0.22 -16.47
CA ARG A 819 11.76 -0.82 -17.69
C ARG A 819 11.06 0.21 -18.58
N PRO A 820 11.02 0.00 -19.90
CA PRO A 820 10.28 0.87 -20.80
C PRO A 820 8.77 0.87 -20.51
N ALA A 821 8.16 2.05 -20.59
CA ALA A 821 6.71 2.21 -20.55
C ALA A 821 6.01 1.73 -21.84
N ALA A 822 4.72 1.42 -21.73
CA ALA A 822 3.88 1.20 -22.90
C ALA A 822 3.74 2.48 -23.74
N ARG A 823 3.94 2.39 -25.06
CA ARG A 823 3.74 3.52 -25.96
C ARG A 823 2.25 3.81 -26.15
N ALA A 824 1.84 5.07 -25.98
CA ALA A 824 0.50 5.51 -26.37
C ALA A 824 0.29 5.32 -27.88
N GLY A 825 -0.81 4.67 -28.29
CA GLY A 825 -1.19 4.52 -29.70
C GLY A 825 -1.04 3.12 -30.32
N ARG A 826 -0.48 2.14 -29.61
CA ARG A 826 -0.66 0.72 -29.96
C ARG A 826 -1.54 0.08 -28.91
N ALA A 827 -2.86 0.09 -29.13
CA ALA A 827 -3.66 -1.03 -28.64
C ALA A 827 -2.96 -2.29 -29.16
N SER A 828 -2.63 -3.22 -28.27
CA SER A 828 -2.02 -4.49 -28.63
C SER A 828 -2.91 -5.20 -29.64
N GLN A 829 -2.63 -5.02 -30.93
CA GLN A 829 -3.06 -6.01 -31.92
C GLN A 829 -2.35 -7.31 -31.53
N PRO A 830 -3.08 -8.44 -31.39
CA PRO A 830 -2.42 -9.73 -31.31
C PRO A 830 -1.51 -9.85 -32.52
N ARG A 831 -0.22 -10.15 -32.28
CA ARG A 831 0.75 -10.37 -33.35
C ARG A 831 0.22 -11.52 -34.21
N LEU A 832 -0.31 -11.22 -35.38
CA LEU A 832 -0.42 -12.19 -36.47
C LEU A 832 1.00 -12.49 -36.94
N PHE A 833 1.28 -13.78 -37.03
CA PHE A 833 2.52 -14.45 -37.41
C PHE A 833 3.28 -13.79 -38.57
N VAL A 834 4.62 -13.91 -38.52
CA VAL A 834 5.45 -14.17 -39.72
C VAL A 834 5.86 -15.62 -39.66
#